data_AF-A0A7V6YEH7-F1
#
_entry.id   AF-A0A7V6YEH7-F1
#
_cell.length_a   1.000
_cell.length_b   1.000
_cell.length_c   1.000
_cell.angle_alpha   90.00
_cell.angle_beta   90.00
_cell.angle_gamma   90.00
#
_symmetry.space_group_name_H-M   'P 1'
#
loop_
_entity.id
_entity.type
_entity.pdbx_description
1 polymer ?
#
loop_
_entity_poly.entity_id
_entity_poly.type
_entity_poly.pdbx_seq_one_letter_code
_entity_poly.pdbx_strand_id
1 'polypeptide(L)'
;MLFLDDLQWADPASLKLFTYLAGNGDLGALLLVGAFRDNELDEKHPLQECKEGVRLLLKPWKREHVTDFVAETFAVDKEEVEQLAEMLFRKTAGNPFFLSQLLQLIYTEGLIYFDPEEARWQWQLEAIQQRRPENDVLLLFLYKLQRLPEETLSMLKWAACIGSRFSLAMLAAVSGKSGEETAFLLQPAQDDGLVLETEDQVEFLHDWVQHALYSLLSEAERKEKHLAIGRWLLAQSTGDKLGELVLPMMDHFNRSLTLIEGPEERIKLAEYNLLAGRKAKTAAAYASALSYFRSGTSLLPPDAWTRYYSLSYDLHLERAQAELLTGHVAEAEQLFDLVLAKTKTELERAQVASLQIILYGGIGEYAKAVRTGIEALGRLGIKVPFKPTKKDYAKELALFLLHMRRWKTSELVALPEVTDPRQRVISELLARLCSVTMASYPDLHGLVILKTGNYAARHGHTAMSSVGYLGYSITAGIILGNYPLGEELCRVAIALADKYGNSASSSIIYFVAGGLISHWTRPAREGLAYLEEAVRHGVEAGDVLIMGYAHVLLLEMPYWLGMPLEEFKQLVHRKGRIARQLKHDNLLANVALYEKLVSLLQGREEGQTPPGLQAARWQESGVREIAQKDGAALGTYHILDLYLNYLAGNYAAALEAAERVYSFMGSIQGFLVSAEFFFYHALAIAAYFRELPAPARRRHRRIFHKHLRQVKKWASFCPENFAHKYWLLAAEKARLEGRVEEAMGLYDRAAQSAQENGYRQNQALACELAAKFYLSLGLKKVARTYLEDAFHGYRRWGALAKVGQLLADYRDLLAEVIPPGETGEGGSRPVEEAAGLLVPKAGEAASGVGMLQWAGAAAAAMARETEIEKLFDAFLANAMKILGADKGYLIMEKGDELFVETARENHRELPAGEAVPLEEFALLPKTVIRYVARTLETVAFQRREQWGIFAVDPYLAEFAPKSVVCLPLLFQGIPYGVAYFENSILPGLFGADQLETVKLMASQIAYINQVQSYLMHQGDKLPMKGNDRLVEPLSERELEVLRLIAAGLSNKEIAERLDMTVNTAKTHIRNIYGKLQVNRRVQAVEKARQMRIL
;
A
#
# COMPACT_ATOMS: atom_id res chain seq x y z
N MET A 1 3.82 9.60 14.54
CA MET A 1 3.10 8.95 15.66
C MET A 1 1.80 9.70 15.84
N LEU A 2 0.67 8.99 15.92
CA LEU A 2 -0.63 9.55 16.29
C LEU A 2 -1.00 8.97 17.66
N PHE A 3 -1.18 9.83 18.65
CA PHE A 3 -1.60 9.46 20.00
C PHE A 3 -3.06 9.86 20.19
N LEU A 4 -3.91 8.88 20.53
CA LEU A 4 -5.31 9.10 20.83
C LEU A 4 -5.56 8.71 22.29
N ASP A 5 -6.05 9.67 23.07
CA ASP A 5 -6.38 9.46 24.47
C ASP A 5 -7.87 9.12 24.67
N ASP A 6 -8.18 8.45 25.78
CA ASP A 6 -9.53 8.05 26.20
C ASP A 6 -10.39 7.34 25.12
N LEU A 7 -9.81 6.35 24.42
CA LEU A 7 -10.52 5.62 23.36
C LEU A 7 -11.78 4.89 23.86
N GLN A 8 -11.92 4.62 25.16
CA GLN A 8 -13.13 4.01 25.72
C GLN A 8 -14.40 4.88 25.52
N TRP A 9 -14.26 6.17 25.20
CA TRP A 9 -15.38 7.08 24.94
C TRP A 9 -15.52 7.48 23.47
N ALA A 10 -14.66 6.95 22.60
CA ALA A 10 -14.75 7.21 21.17
C ALA A 10 -16.04 6.63 20.59
N ASP A 11 -16.66 7.35 19.64
CA ASP A 11 -17.86 6.87 18.98
C ASP A 11 -17.56 5.59 18.15
N PRO A 12 -18.59 4.76 17.87
CA PRO A 12 -18.38 3.50 17.15
C PRO A 12 -17.73 3.64 15.76
N ALA A 13 -17.89 4.76 15.07
CA ALA A 13 -17.27 4.98 13.77
C ALA A 13 -15.77 5.27 13.92
N SER A 14 -15.39 6.12 14.89
CA SER A 14 -14.00 6.39 15.24
C SER A 14 -13.26 5.12 15.67
N LEU A 15 -13.88 4.29 16.50
CA LEU A 15 -13.31 2.99 16.92
C LEU A 15 -13.14 2.04 15.74
N LYS A 16 -14.13 1.94 14.85
CA LYS A 16 -14.02 1.12 13.63
C LYS A 16 -12.87 1.59 12.74
N LEU A 17 -12.69 2.91 12.57
CA LEU A 17 -11.58 3.47 11.80
C LEU A 17 -10.24 3.15 12.47
N PHE A 18 -10.12 3.32 13.78
CA PHE A 18 -8.92 2.97 14.53
C PHE A 18 -8.53 1.50 14.34
N THR A 19 -9.48 0.58 14.56
CA THR A 19 -9.26 -0.87 14.36
C THR A 19 -8.92 -1.20 12.91
N TYR A 20 -9.56 -0.52 11.94
CA TYR A 20 -9.26 -0.71 10.52
C TYR A 20 -7.84 -0.26 10.17
N LEU A 21 -7.41 0.91 10.64
CA LEU A 21 -6.07 1.43 10.40
C LEU A 21 -5.00 0.59 11.09
N ALA A 22 -5.29 0.08 12.29
CA ALA A 22 -4.42 -0.83 13.03
C ALA A 22 -4.25 -2.18 12.31
N GLY A 23 -5.32 -2.73 11.70
CA GLY A 23 -5.30 -4.07 11.12
C GLY A 23 -5.08 -4.20 9.61
N ASN A 24 -5.27 -3.12 8.84
CA ASN A 24 -5.16 -3.17 7.37
C ASN A 24 -4.16 -2.16 6.78
N GLY A 25 -3.33 -1.53 7.62
CA GLY A 25 -2.43 -0.47 7.19
C GLY A 25 -1.08 -0.98 6.70
N ASP A 26 -0.88 -1.05 5.38
CA ASP A 26 0.46 -0.93 4.75
C ASP A 26 0.92 0.55 4.83
N LEU A 27 0.86 1.12 6.04
CA LEU A 27 0.98 2.56 6.29
C LEU A 27 2.44 3.03 6.44
N GLY A 28 3.41 2.12 6.33
CA GLY A 28 4.86 2.32 6.15
C GLY A 28 5.64 3.11 7.22
N ALA A 29 5.04 4.13 7.83
CA ALA A 29 5.66 5.10 8.72
C ALA A 29 4.72 5.64 9.84
N LEU A 30 3.49 5.13 9.97
CA LEU A 30 2.54 5.59 11.00
C LEU A 30 2.51 4.65 12.22
N LEU A 31 3.00 5.14 13.37
CA LEU A 31 2.77 4.51 14.68
C LEU A 31 1.48 5.06 15.30
N LEU A 32 0.49 4.18 15.50
CA LEU A 32 -0.74 4.48 16.23
C LEU A 32 -0.56 4.08 17.71
N VAL A 33 -0.84 5.01 18.62
CA VAL A 33 -0.86 4.77 20.07
C VAL A 33 -2.23 5.17 20.59
N GLY A 34 -2.91 4.23 21.23
CA GLY A 34 -4.20 4.45 21.87
C GLY A 34 -4.10 4.22 23.37
N ALA A 35 -4.49 5.23 24.16
CA ALA A 35 -4.64 5.09 25.60
C ALA A 35 -6.12 4.86 25.94
N PHE A 36 -6.39 3.92 26.84
CA PHE A 36 -7.73 3.61 27.32
C PHE A 36 -7.73 2.95 28.69
N ARG A 37 -8.87 3.02 29.37
CA ARG A 37 -9.07 2.45 30.72
C ARG A 37 -9.65 1.04 30.64
N ASP A 38 -8.88 0.04 31.09
CA ASP A 38 -9.25 -1.38 30.99
C ASP A 38 -10.52 -1.75 31.80
N ASN A 39 -10.76 -1.04 32.89
CA ASN A 39 -11.90 -1.25 33.78
C ASN A 39 -13.21 -0.62 33.29
N GLU A 40 -13.17 0.23 32.26
CA GLU A 40 -14.36 0.88 31.67
C GLU A 40 -14.82 0.18 30.37
N LEU A 41 -14.15 -0.90 29.97
CA LEU A 41 -14.54 -1.70 28.80
C LEU A 41 -15.45 -2.84 29.23
N ASP A 42 -16.71 -2.81 28.78
CA ASP A 42 -17.56 -4.00 28.87
C ASP A 42 -17.07 -5.11 27.93
N GLU A 43 -17.50 -6.36 28.15
CA GLU A 43 -17.12 -7.50 27.29
C GLU A 43 -17.51 -7.30 25.81
N LYS A 44 -18.40 -6.35 25.53
CA LYS A 44 -18.92 -6.03 24.20
C LYS A 44 -18.26 -4.79 23.57
N HIS A 45 -17.31 -4.16 24.24
CA HIS A 45 -16.73 -2.91 23.76
C HIS A 45 -15.90 -3.17 22.49
N PRO A 46 -16.04 -2.37 21.41
CA PRO A 46 -15.31 -2.61 20.15
C PRO A 46 -13.78 -2.68 20.28
N LEU A 47 -13.20 -2.05 21.30
CA LEU A 47 -11.77 -2.12 21.60
C LEU A 47 -11.31 -3.50 22.10
N GLN A 48 -12.18 -4.29 22.73
CA GLN A 48 -11.87 -5.67 23.15
C GLN A 48 -11.61 -6.57 21.94
N GLU A 49 -12.22 -6.27 20.80
CA GLU A 49 -12.06 -7.03 19.55
C GLU A 49 -10.79 -6.64 18.76
N CYS A 50 -10.10 -5.55 19.15
CA CYS A 50 -8.87 -5.11 18.49
C CYS A 50 -7.69 -6.02 18.89
N LYS A 51 -7.42 -7.04 18.07
CA LYS A 51 -6.33 -8.02 18.27
C LYS A 51 -4.98 -7.61 17.69
N GLU A 52 -4.93 -6.48 16.99
CA GLU A 52 -3.77 -5.97 16.27
C GLU A 52 -2.94 -5.05 17.18
N GLY A 53 -1.61 -5.27 17.23
CA GLY A 53 -0.66 -4.42 17.97
C GLY A 53 -0.21 -4.97 19.33
N VAL A 54 0.64 -4.19 20.03
CA VAL A 54 1.17 -4.53 21.35
C VAL A 54 0.39 -3.80 22.43
N ARG A 55 -0.28 -4.56 23.30
CA ARG A 55 -0.97 -4.00 24.46
C ARG A 55 0.02 -3.82 25.60
N LEU A 56 0.29 -2.57 25.98
CA LEU A 56 1.13 -2.24 27.12
C LEU A 56 0.26 -1.96 28.34
N LEU A 57 0.19 -2.93 29.26
CA LEU A 57 -0.46 -2.71 30.55
C LEU A 57 0.46 -1.92 31.47
N LEU A 58 0.11 -0.66 31.72
CA LEU A 58 0.83 0.18 32.67
C LEU A 58 0.53 -0.29 34.10
N LYS A 59 1.53 -0.91 34.73
CA LYS A 59 1.45 -1.33 36.13
C LYS A 59 1.75 -0.15 37.06
N PRO A 60 1.22 -0.16 38.29
CA PRO A 60 1.64 0.79 39.32
C PRO A 60 3.17 0.77 39.50
N TRP A 61 3.73 1.91 39.86
CA TRP A 61 5.14 2.04 40.20
C TRP A 61 5.53 1.09 41.31
N LYS A 62 6.73 0.54 41.23
CA LYS A 62 7.31 -0.21 42.34
C LYS A 62 7.79 0.78 43.40
N ARG A 63 7.96 0.30 44.64
CA ARG A 63 8.50 1.08 45.74
C ARG A 63 9.78 1.82 45.39
N GLU A 64 10.69 1.19 44.65
CA GLU A 64 11.95 1.78 44.19
C GLU A 64 11.69 3.05 43.36
N HIS A 65 10.75 3.00 42.41
CA HIS A 65 10.40 4.17 41.60
C HIS A 65 9.71 5.27 42.41
N VAL A 66 8.91 4.91 43.43
CA VAL A 66 8.33 5.90 44.37
C VAL A 66 9.43 6.58 45.18
N THR A 67 10.43 5.81 45.62
CA THR A 67 11.59 6.34 46.36
C THR A 67 12.39 7.31 45.50
N ASP A 68 12.64 6.93 44.24
CA ASP A 68 13.33 7.78 43.26
C ASP A 68 12.56 9.08 43.03
N PHE A 69 11.24 8.99 42.80
CA PHE A 69 10.39 10.15 42.60
C PHE A 69 10.37 11.10 43.80
N VAL A 70 10.25 10.57 45.02
CA VAL A 70 10.22 11.37 46.25
C VAL A 70 11.58 12.03 46.52
N ALA A 71 12.68 11.29 46.30
CA ALA A 71 14.05 11.80 46.43
C ALA A 71 14.30 12.96 45.46
N GLU A 72 13.91 12.79 44.19
CA GLU A 72 14.00 13.83 43.17
C GLU A 72 13.12 15.05 43.50
N THR A 73 11.90 14.82 44.00
CA THR A 73 10.95 15.90 44.35
C THR A 73 11.49 16.81 45.45
N PHE A 74 12.13 16.23 46.47
CA PHE A 74 12.70 16.98 47.60
C PHE A 74 14.18 17.34 47.41
N ALA A 75 14.80 16.90 46.31
CA ALA A 75 16.22 17.06 46.00
C ALA A 75 17.15 16.54 47.13
N VAL A 76 16.86 15.34 47.64
CA VAL A 76 17.61 14.67 48.72
C VAL A 76 18.02 13.25 48.31
N ASP A 77 18.94 12.64 49.06
CA ASP A 77 19.37 11.26 48.79
C ASP A 77 18.25 10.23 49.08
N LYS A 78 18.24 9.13 48.32
CA LYS A 78 17.22 8.07 48.41
C LYS A 78 17.12 7.45 49.80
N GLU A 79 18.23 7.43 50.52
CA GLU A 79 18.35 6.88 51.88
C GLU A 79 17.59 7.72 52.90
N GLU A 80 17.50 9.04 52.68
CA GLU A 80 16.79 9.96 53.59
C GLU A 80 15.28 9.83 53.47
N VAL A 81 14.77 9.55 52.26
CA VAL A 81 13.32 9.46 51.99
C VAL A 81 12.76 8.05 52.06
N GLU A 82 13.57 7.02 52.34
CA GLU A 82 13.15 5.62 52.25
C GLU A 82 11.90 5.32 53.10
N GLN A 83 11.83 5.84 54.33
CA GLN A 83 10.70 5.64 55.23
C GLN A 83 9.43 6.38 54.76
N LEU A 84 9.59 7.59 54.22
CA LEU A 84 8.50 8.37 53.65
C LEU A 84 7.96 7.70 52.38
N ALA A 85 8.85 7.27 51.49
CA ALA A 85 8.52 6.58 50.24
C ALA A 85 7.83 5.23 50.48
N GLU A 86 8.27 4.43 51.45
CA GLU A 86 7.60 3.17 51.85
C GLU A 86 6.16 3.45 52.32
N MET A 87 5.97 4.48 53.14
CA MET A 87 4.67 4.84 53.66
C MET A 87 3.73 5.38 52.57
N LEU A 88 4.24 6.25 51.69
CA LEU A 88 3.51 6.74 50.53
C LEU A 88 3.17 5.61 49.55
N PHE A 89 4.09 4.68 49.29
CA PHE A 89 3.86 3.51 48.46
C PHE A 89 2.75 2.62 49.04
N ARG A 90 2.73 2.36 50.36
CA ARG A 90 1.66 1.60 51.01
C ARG A 90 0.28 2.24 50.87
N LYS A 91 0.20 3.57 50.92
CA LYS A 91 -1.06 4.32 50.83
C LYS A 91 -1.56 4.49 49.40
N THR A 92 -0.67 4.49 48.42
CA THR A 92 -0.97 4.79 47.00
C THR A 92 -0.93 3.56 46.12
N ALA A 93 -0.46 2.43 46.66
CA ALA A 93 -0.12 1.21 45.93
C ALA A 93 0.77 1.45 44.70
N GLY A 94 1.56 2.54 44.71
CA GLY A 94 2.43 2.92 43.60
C GLY A 94 1.71 3.57 42.41
N ASN A 95 0.46 3.97 42.51
CA ASN A 95 -0.16 4.76 41.45
C ASN A 95 0.47 6.18 41.44
N PRO A 96 1.06 6.64 40.32
CA PRO A 96 1.75 7.92 40.26
C PRO A 96 0.85 9.12 40.54
N PHE A 97 -0.40 9.07 40.06
CA PHE A 97 -1.39 10.12 40.28
C PHE A 97 -1.82 10.19 41.76
N PHE A 98 -2.05 9.04 42.40
CA PHE A 98 -2.32 8.99 43.85
C PHE A 98 -1.16 9.56 44.66
N LEU A 99 0.07 9.21 44.26
CA LEU A 99 1.28 9.65 44.93
C LEU A 99 1.44 11.16 44.89
N SER A 100 1.28 11.78 43.72
CA SER A 100 1.37 13.24 43.58
C SER A 100 0.28 13.96 44.38
N GLN A 101 -0.96 13.45 44.33
CA GLN A 101 -2.08 14.05 45.07
C GLN A 101 -1.92 13.92 46.59
N LEU A 102 -1.45 12.76 47.07
CA LEU A 102 -1.19 12.55 48.50
C LEU A 102 -0.05 13.44 48.99
N LEU A 103 1.05 13.57 48.22
CA LEU A 103 2.17 14.45 48.52
C LEU A 103 1.75 15.92 48.63
N GLN A 104 0.94 16.39 47.69
CA GLN A 104 0.41 17.75 47.73
C GLN A 104 -0.50 17.95 48.95
N LEU A 105 -1.37 16.98 49.25
CA LEU A 105 -2.28 17.04 50.37
C LEU A 105 -1.58 17.06 51.74
N ILE A 106 -0.53 16.26 51.93
CA ILE A 106 0.25 16.26 53.19
C ILE A 106 1.16 17.49 53.30
N TYR A 107 1.58 18.09 52.18
CA TYR A 107 2.26 19.37 52.16
C TYR A 107 1.33 20.51 52.57
N THR A 108 0.12 20.60 52.00
CA THR A 108 -0.87 21.64 52.34
C THR A 108 -1.29 21.59 53.82
N GLU A 109 -1.33 20.40 54.41
CA GLU A 109 -1.61 20.23 55.84
C GLU A 109 -0.41 20.50 56.76
N GLY A 110 0.75 20.87 56.20
CA GLY A 110 1.96 21.15 56.96
C GLY A 110 2.59 19.91 57.60
N LEU A 111 2.23 18.71 57.14
CA LEU A 111 2.83 17.46 57.60
C LEU A 111 4.18 17.20 56.92
N ILE A 112 4.39 17.81 55.74
CA ILE A 112 5.68 17.98 55.10
C ILE A 112 5.90 19.48 54.91
N TYR A 113 7.05 19.99 55.35
CA TYR A 113 7.38 21.42 55.25
C TYR A 113 8.90 21.60 55.12
N PHE A 114 9.31 22.70 54.51
CA PHE A 114 10.73 23.07 54.46
C PHE A 114 11.09 23.85 55.73
N ASP A 115 12.11 23.39 56.44
CA ASP A 115 12.67 24.11 57.59
C ASP A 115 13.76 25.08 57.10
N PRO A 116 13.51 26.41 57.13
CA PRO A 116 14.46 27.39 56.65
C PRO A 116 15.67 27.59 57.57
N GLU A 117 15.61 27.19 58.85
CA GLU A 117 16.76 27.30 59.77
C GLU A 117 17.76 26.18 59.50
N GLU A 118 17.26 24.97 59.23
CA GLU A 118 18.06 23.78 58.96
C GLU A 118 18.32 23.55 57.46
N ALA A 119 17.74 24.40 56.59
CA ALA A 119 17.80 24.34 55.14
C ALA A 119 17.45 22.95 54.54
N ARG A 120 16.49 22.24 55.15
CA ARG A 120 16.12 20.88 54.77
C ARG A 120 14.62 20.63 54.88
N TRP A 121 14.12 19.67 54.11
CA TRP A 121 12.74 19.19 54.23
C TRP A 121 12.56 18.39 55.53
N GLN A 122 11.45 18.63 56.22
CA GLN A 122 11.01 17.90 57.40
C GLN A 122 9.64 17.28 57.16
N TRP A 123 9.40 16.09 57.73
CA TRP A 123 8.14 15.38 57.59
C TRP A 123 7.75 14.64 58.86
N GLN A 124 6.46 14.68 59.21
CA GLN A 124 5.91 14.08 60.42
C GLN A 124 5.41 12.65 60.13
N LEU A 125 6.31 11.68 60.20
CA LEU A 125 6.06 10.30 59.75
C LEU A 125 4.87 9.63 60.50
N GLU A 126 4.76 9.80 61.81
CA GLU A 126 3.65 9.23 62.60
C GLU A 126 2.30 9.87 62.24
N ALA A 127 2.27 11.18 62.03
CA ALA A 127 1.05 11.91 61.68
C ALA A 127 0.55 11.52 60.29
N ILE A 128 1.46 11.40 59.32
CA ILE A 128 1.11 10.93 57.97
C ILE A 128 0.68 9.45 58.01
N GLN A 129 1.31 8.62 58.87
CA GLN A 129 0.94 7.21 59.02
C GLN A 129 -0.47 7.02 59.59
N GLN A 130 -0.85 7.78 60.62
CA GLN A 130 -2.17 7.73 61.26
C GLN A 130 -3.33 8.18 60.34
N ARG A 131 -3.01 8.91 59.27
CA ARG A 131 -3.96 9.32 58.26
C ARG A 131 -4.48 8.08 57.49
N ARG A 132 -5.77 7.79 57.52
CA ARG A 132 -6.31 6.65 56.75
C ARG A 132 -6.10 6.90 55.25
N PRO A 133 -5.59 5.94 54.48
CA PRO A 133 -5.58 6.06 53.04
C PRO A 133 -7.01 5.86 52.54
N GLU A 134 -7.59 6.88 51.92
CA GLU A 134 -8.74 6.69 51.05
C GLU A 134 -8.19 6.07 49.76
N ASN A 135 -8.22 4.74 49.68
CA ASN A 135 -7.57 3.93 48.62
C ASN A 135 -8.18 4.11 47.21
N ASP A 136 -8.95 5.16 46.95
CA ASP A 136 -9.63 5.39 45.68
C ASP A 136 -9.52 6.86 45.24
N VAL A 137 -9.16 7.13 43.97
CA VAL A 137 -9.01 8.50 43.42
C VAL A 137 -10.39 9.14 43.46
N LEU A 138 -11.39 8.29 43.22
CA LEU A 138 -12.81 8.60 43.33
C LEU A 138 -13.16 9.03 44.75
N LEU A 139 -12.67 8.35 45.79
CA LEU A 139 -12.92 8.73 47.18
C LEU A 139 -12.18 10.01 47.56
N LEU A 140 -10.93 10.19 47.13
CA LEU A 140 -10.18 11.42 47.39
C LEU A 140 -10.83 12.65 46.73
N PHE A 141 -11.26 12.52 45.47
CA PHE A 141 -11.98 13.60 44.81
C PHE A 141 -13.40 13.75 45.34
N LEU A 142 -14.13 12.68 45.67
CA LEU A 142 -15.42 12.77 46.39
C LEU A 142 -15.23 13.50 47.72
N TYR A 143 -14.14 13.22 48.44
CA TYR A 143 -13.80 13.85 49.70
C TYR A 143 -13.49 15.34 49.52
N LYS A 144 -12.67 15.70 48.53
CA LYS A 144 -12.43 17.11 48.14
C LYS A 144 -13.76 17.78 47.76
N LEU A 145 -14.55 17.18 46.88
CA LEU A 145 -15.87 17.68 46.46
C LEU A 145 -16.87 17.83 47.62
N GLN A 146 -16.84 16.92 48.62
CA GLN A 146 -17.69 16.99 49.81
C GLN A 146 -17.27 18.09 50.79
N ARG A 147 -16.01 18.53 50.74
CA ARG A 147 -15.49 19.60 51.60
C ARG A 147 -15.56 20.97 50.95
N LEU A 148 -15.80 21.04 49.64
CA LEU A 148 -16.02 22.30 48.96
C LEU A 148 -17.25 23.03 49.53
N PRO A 149 -17.20 24.37 49.61
CA PRO A 149 -18.38 25.17 49.89
C PRO A 149 -19.51 24.82 48.90
N GLU A 150 -20.76 24.87 49.38
CA GLU A 150 -21.93 24.50 48.57
C GLU A 150 -22.05 25.40 47.33
N GLU A 151 -21.69 26.68 47.45
CA GLU A 151 -21.66 27.60 46.31
C GLU A 151 -20.58 27.22 45.28
N THR A 152 -19.38 26.80 45.72
CA THR A 152 -18.32 26.31 44.83
C THR A 152 -18.74 25.04 44.10
N LEU A 153 -19.35 24.08 44.82
CA LEU A 153 -19.85 22.85 44.23
C LEU A 153 -20.95 23.13 43.18
N SER A 154 -21.81 24.11 43.45
CA SER A 154 -22.83 24.57 42.50
C SER A 154 -22.21 25.16 41.23
N MET A 155 -21.14 25.96 41.35
CA MET A 155 -20.37 26.49 40.21
C MET A 155 -19.73 25.38 39.38
N LEU A 156 -19.12 24.39 40.04
CA LEU A 156 -18.51 23.25 39.37
C LEU A 156 -19.53 22.37 38.64
N LYS A 157 -20.77 22.26 39.14
CA LYS A 157 -21.87 21.60 38.42
C LYS A 157 -22.26 22.33 37.13
N TRP A 158 -22.23 23.67 37.12
CA TRP A 158 -22.41 24.45 35.88
C TRP A 158 -21.27 24.21 34.90
N ALA A 159 -20.02 24.29 35.37
CA ALA A 159 -18.84 24.00 34.57
C ALA A 159 -18.89 22.60 33.95
N ALA A 160 -19.31 21.59 34.72
CA ALA A 160 -19.45 20.22 34.24
C ALA A 160 -20.43 20.06 33.06
N CYS A 161 -21.47 20.88 33.01
CA CYS A 161 -22.40 20.94 31.88
C CYS A 161 -21.84 21.67 30.66
N ILE A 162 -20.88 22.59 30.82
CA ILE A 162 -20.23 23.32 29.71
C ILE A 162 -19.25 22.41 28.97
N GLY A 163 -18.35 21.75 29.69
CA GLY A 163 -17.31 20.89 29.10
C GLY A 163 -16.09 20.75 30.01
N SER A 164 -15.08 20.00 29.55
CA SER A 164 -13.81 19.84 30.27
C SER A 164 -13.01 21.15 30.34
N ARG A 165 -13.21 22.04 29.36
CA ARG A 165 -12.61 23.39 29.26
C ARG A 165 -13.70 24.44 29.08
N PHE A 166 -13.59 25.56 29.80
CA PHE A 166 -14.57 26.63 29.76
C PHE A 166 -13.96 27.99 30.11
N SER A 167 -14.57 29.07 29.61
CA SER A 167 -14.18 30.42 30.02
C SER A 167 -14.89 30.84 31.31
N LEU A 168 -14.20 31.61 32.16
CA LEU A 168 -14.80 32.25 33.34
C LEU A 168 -16.00 33.13 32.97
N ALA A 169 -15.90 33.86 31.85
CA ALA A 169 -16.98 34.70 31.36
C ALA A 169 -18.26 33.92 31.04
N MET A 170 -18.12 32.74 30.41
CA MET A 170 -19.25 31.86 30.13
C MET A 170 -19.85 31.31 31.42
N LEU A 171 -19.02 30.81 32.33
CA LEU A 171 -19.46 30.25 33.60
C LEU A 171 -20.19 31.28 34.46
N ALA A 172 -19.67 32.50 34.55
CA ALA A 172 -20.31 33.62 35.26
C ALA A 172 -21.69 33.93 34.68
N ALA A 173 -21.79 34.02 33.35
CA ALA A 173 -23.03 34.36 32.68
C ALA A 173 -24.12 33.29 32.83
N VAL A 174 -23.78 32.01 32.70
CA VAL A 174 -24.78 30.92 32.81
C VAL A 174 -25.19 30.62 34.25
N SER A 175 -24.32 30.89 35.22
CA SER A 175 -24.63 30.78 36.65
C SER A 175 -25.33 32.00 37.24
N GLY A 176 -25.37 33.12 36.51
CA GLY A 176 -25.97 34.38 36.97
C GLY A 176 -25.12 35.16 37.99
N LYS A 177 -23.80 34.95 37.99
CA LYS A 177 -22.82 35.58 38.89
C LYS A 177 -21.97 36.62 38.16
N SER A 178 -21.33 37.53 38.90
CA SER A 178 -20.32 38.42 38.31
C SER A 178 -19.02 37.65 38.02
N GLY A 179 -18.15 38.18 37.15
CA GLY A 179 -16.84 37.57 36.89
C GLY A 179 -15.98 37.45 38.15
N GLU A 180 -15.96 38.52 38.97
CA GLU A 180 -15.24 38.54 40.25
C GLU A 180 -15.81 37.55 41.27
N GLU A 181 -17.14 37.47 41.41
CA GLU A 181 -17.78 36.45 42.25
C GLU A 181 -17.47 35.03 41.75
N THR A 182 -17.46 34.82 40.44
CA THR A 182 -17.20 33.50 39.84
C THR A 182 -15.79 33.03 40.11
N ALA A 183 -14.79 33.91 39.96
CA ALA A 183 -13.40 33.62 40.28
C ALA A 183 -13.25 33.32 41.79
N PHE A 184 -13.83 34.16 42.65
CA PHE A 184 -13.82 33.96 44.10
C PHE A 184 -14.45 32.61 44.51
N LEU A 185 -15.59 32.24 43.91
CA LEU A 185 -16.28 30.99 44.19
C LEU A 185 -15.53 29.76 43.64
N LEU A 186 -14.69 29.90 42.61
CA LEU A 186 -13.85 28.82 42.07
C LEU A 186 -12.52 28.65 42.82
N GLN A 187 -12.05 29.68 43.54
CA GLN A 187 -10.80 29.65 44.30
C GLN A 187 -10.64 28.37 45.16
N PRO A 188 -11.64 27.91 45.94
CA PRO A 188 -11.48 26.71 46.74
C PRO A 188 -11.25 25.44 45.91
N ALA A 189 -11.83 25.38 44.70
CA ALA A 189 -11.62 24.27 43.79
C ALA A 189 -10.25 24.32 43.09
N GLN A 190 -9.68 25.51 42.91
CA GLN A 190 -8.32 25.70 42.42
C GLN A 190 -7.29 25.33 43.48
N ASP A 191 -7.49 25.78 44.71
CA ASP A 191 -6.62 25.47 45.86
C ASP A 191 -6.56 23.96 46.12
N ASP A 192 -7.69 23.26 45.94
CA ASP A 192 -7.78 21.79 46.03
C ASP A 192 -7.30 21.05 44.78
N GLY A 193 -6.89 21.78 43.72
CA GLY A 193 -6.38 21.20 42.47
C GLY A 193 -7.44 20.42 41.67
N LEU A 194 -8.72 20.80 41.76
CA LEU A 194 -9.80 20.19 40.97
C LEU A 194 -9.94 20.83 39.58
N VAL A 195 -9.58 22.11 39.48
CA VAL A 195 -9.57 22.90 38.24
C VAL A 195 -8.28 23.69 38.14
N LEU A 196 -7.79 23.87 36.92
CA LEU A 196 -6.63 24.69 36.58
C LEU A 196 -7.09 25.92 35.83
N GLU A 197 -6.57 27.09 36.21
CA GLU A 197 -6.78 28.33 35.47
C GLU A 197 -5.55 28.64 34.60
N THR A 198 -5.82 28.94 33.34
CA THR A 198 -4.87 29.48 32.36
C THR A 198 -5.39 30.84 31.88
N GLU A 199 -4.57 31.65 31.21
CA GLU A 199 -4.81 33.09 30.94
C GLU A 199 -6.28 33.50 30.66
N ASP A 200 -7.05 32.71 29.89
CA ASP A 200 -8.50 32.96 29.63
C ASP A 200 -9.41 31.70 29.74
N GLN A 201 -8.91 30.58 30.26
CA GLN A 201 -9.63 29.30 30.29
C GLN A 201 -9.41 28.56 31.61
N VAL A 202 -10.48 27.93 32.09
CA VAL A 202 -10.45 26.99 33.21
C VAL A 202 -10.66 25.59 32.66
N GLU A 203 -9.84 24.64 33.11
CA GLU A 203 -9.91 23.24 32.74
C GLU A 203 -10.03 22.37 33.99
N PHE A 204 -10.86 21.32 33.93
CA PHE A 204 -10.83 20.30 34.97
C PHE A 204 -9.49 19.56 34.94
N LEU A 205 -8.82 19.43 36.09
CA LEU A 205 -7.54 18.71 36.14
C LEU A 205 -7.70 17.26 35.65
N HIS A 206 -8.89 16.69 35.80
CA HIS A 206 -9.19 15.32 35.40
C HIS A 206 -10.66 15.17 34.97
N ASP A 207 -10.91 14.50 33.84
CA ASP A 207 -12.26 14.29 33.26
C ASP A 207 -13.25 13.61 34.20
N TRP A 208 -12.75 12.74 35.08
CA TRP A 208 -13.59 12.14 36.11
C TRP A 208 -14.26 13.18 37.03
N VAL A 209 -13.58 14.28 37.37
CA VAL A 209 -14.15 15.32 38.23
C VAL A 209 -15.37 15.94 37.54
N GLN A 210 -15.23 16.28 36.26
CA GLN A 210 -16.34 16.75 35.43
C GLN A 210 -17.49 15.73 35.41
N HIS A 211 -17.17 14.45 35.18
CA HIS A 211 -18.18 13.40 35.05
C HIS A 211 -18.92 13.11 36.36
N ALA A 212 -18.22 13.13 37.50
CA ALA A 212 -18.81 12.99 38.83
C ALA A 212 -19.77 14.14 39.13
N LEU A 213 -19.34 15.38 38.89
CA LEU A 213 -20.17 16.57 39.05
C LEU A 213 -21.40 16.55 38.15
N TYR A 214 -21.23 16.14 36.89
CA TYR A 214 -22.35 15.99 35.96
C TYR A 214 -23.32 14.88 36.40
N SER A 215 -22.79 13.79 36.95
CA SER A 215 -23.57 12.65 37.46
C SER A 215 -24.41 13.01 38.68
N LEU A 216 -23.94 13.94 39.52
CA LEU A 216 -24.67 14.46 40.69
C LEU A 216 -25.92 15.28 40.31
N LEU A 217 -26.04 15.75 39.07
CA LEU A 217 -27.22 16.45 38.59
C LEU A 217 -28.33 15.47 38.23
N SER A 218 -29.55 15.77 38.66
CA SER A 218 -30.75 15.09 38.17
C SER A 218 -30.99 15.40 36.69
N GLU A 219 -31.80 14.57 36.00
CA GLU A 219 -32.12 14.80 34.59
C GLU A 219 -32.77 16.18 34.35
N ALA A 220 -33.61 16.64 35.28
CA ALA A 220 -34.22 17.97 35.22
C ALA A 220 -33.17 19.09 35.30
N GLU A 221 -32.27 19.03 36.29
CA GLU A 221 -31.21 20.03 36.45
C GLU A 221 -30.23 20.04 35.26
N ARG A 222 -29.91 18.88 34.69
CA ARG A 222 -29.07 18.80 33.48
C ARG A 222 -29.74 19.53 32.32
N LYS A 223 -31.04 19.29 32.09
CA LYS A 223 -31.80 19.94 31.02
C LYS A 223 -31.88 21.45 31.21
N GLU A 224 -32.12 21.92 32.43
CA GLU A 224 -32.14 23.36 32.74
C GLU A 224 -30.79 24.03 32.47
N LYS A 225 -29.69 23.41 32.92
CA LYS A 225 -28.34 23.93 32.70
C LYS A 225 -27.97 23.93 31.22
N HIS A 226 -28.26 22.84 30.49
CA HIS A 226 -28.05 22.77 29.04
C HIS A 226 -28.88 23.83 28.30
N LEU A 227 -30.12 24.09 28.71
CA LEU A 227 -30.94 25.13 28.11
C LEU A 227 -30.33 26.53 28.31
N ALA A 228 -29.87 26.84 29.53
CA ALA A 228 -29.24 28.12 29.84
C ALA A 228 -27.93 28.31 29.05
N ILE A 229 -27.10 27.27 28.95
CA ILE A 229 -25.87 27.30 28.16
C ILE A 229 -26.17 27.51 26.67
N GLY A 230 -27.15 26.78 26.12
CA GLY A 230 -27.57 26.94 24.73
C GLY A 230 -28.06 28.37 24.43
N ARG A 231 -28.85 28.95 25.33
CA ARG A 231 -29.33 30.35 25.21
C ARG A 231 -28.20 31.37 25.30
N TRP A 232 -27.19 31.13 26.14
CA TRP A 232 -26.02 31.99 26.19
C TRP A 232 -25.22 31.93 24.88
N LEU A 233 -24.95 30.74 24.36
CA LEU A 233 -24.28 30.56 23.05
C LEU A 233 -25.08 31.22 21.91
N LEU A 234 -26.41 31.14 21.97
CA LEU A 234 -27.28 31.84 21.04
C LEU A 234 -27.13 33.35 21.14
N ALA A 235 -27.00 33.92 22.34
CA ALA A 235 -26.76 35.35 22.53
C ALA A 235 -25.39 35.81 21.97
N GLN A 236 -24.38 34.92 21.99
CA GLN A 236 -23.04 35.20 21.44
C GLN A 236 -22.92 35.03 19.92
N SER A 237 -23.91 34.41 19.27
CA SER A 237 -23.84 34.00 17.85
C SER A 237 -24.30 35.09 16.86
N THR A 238 -23.99 36.36 17.14
CA THR A 238 -24.32 37.48 16.23
C THR A 238 -23.40 37.54 15.01
N GLY A 239 -23.96 37.80 13.82
CA GLY A 239 -23.20 37.94 12.58
C GLY A 239 -22.57 36.63 12.09
N ASP A 240 -21.32 36.68 11.64
CA ASP A 240 -20.61 35.53 11.05
C ASP A 240 -20.32 34.40 12.06
N LYS A 241 -20.39 34.67 13.37
CA LYS A 241 -20.12 33.70 14.44
C LYS A 241 -21.16 32.58 14.57
N LEU A 242 -22.36 32.75 14.00
CA LEU A 242 -23.39 31.70 14.02
C LEU A 242 -22.89 30.42 13.36
N GLY A 243 -22.16 30.53 12.25
CA GLY A 243 -21.61 29.38 11.55
C GLY A 243 -20.65 28.57 12.41
N GLU A 244 -19.83 29.22 13.23
CA GLU A 244 -18.86 28.58 14.13
C GLU A 244 -19.54 27.91 15.32
N LEU A 245 -20.47 28.62 15.96
CA LEU A 245 -21.10 28.21 17.23
C LEU A 245 -22.32 27.29 17.05
N VAL A 246 -22.87 27.12 15.84
CA VAL A 246 -24.12 26.36 15.64
C VAL A 246 -24.05 24.92 16.16
N LEU A 247 -22.92 24.22 15.97
CA LEU A 247 -22.77 22.82 16.42
C LEU A 247 -22.79 22.72 17.96
N PRO A 248 -21.87 23.37 18.71
CA PRO A 248 -21.89 23.29 20.17
C PRO A 248 -23.21 23.85 20.74
N MET A 249 -23.74 24.94 20.18
CA MET A 249 -25.04 25.49 20.59
C MET A 249 -26.16 24.46 20.49
N MET A 250 -26.25 23.76 19.35
CA MET A 250 -27.31 22.76 19.14
C MET A 250 -27.09 21.49 19.96
N ASP A 251 -25.87 21.12 20.32
CA ASP A 251 -25.62 20.01 21.24
C ASP A 251 -26.25 20.27 22.63
N HIS A 252 -26.16 21.49 23.14
CA HIS A 252 -26.82 21.87 24.39
C HIS A 252 -28.36 21.92 24.23
N PHE A 253 -28.89 22.59 23.21
CA PHE A 253 -30.34 22.67 23.01
C PHE A 253 -30.99 21.29 22.79
N ASN A 254 -30.32 20.41 22.04
CA ASN A 254 -30.84 19.08 21.73
C ASN A 254 -30.96 18.19 22.97
N ARG A 255 -30.15 18.43 24.01
CA ARG A 255 -30.26 17.74 25.31
C ARG A 255 -31.41 18.29 26.17
N SER A 256 -31.94 19.48 25.86
CA SER A 256 -32.96 20.17 26.66
C SER A 256 -34.28 20.41 25.92
N LEU A 257 -34.52 19.77 24.76
CA LEU A 257 -35.68 20.05 23.89
C LEU A 257 -37.04 19.95 24.60
N THR A 258 -37.17 19.10 25.61
CA THR A 258 -38.43 18.91 26.36
C THR A 258 -38.82 20.13 27.18
N LEU A 259 -37.89 21.05 27.49
CA LEU A 259 -38.16 22.30 28.22
C LEU A 259 -38.54 23.46 27.27
N ILE A 260 -38.56 23.22 25.96
CA ILE A 260 -38.76 24.26 24.95
C ILE A 260 -40.21 24.20 24.45
N GLU A 261 -41.07 24.98 25.11
CA GLU A 261 -42.51 25.03 24.84
C GLU A 261 -42.89 26.13 23.85
N GLY A 262 -42.11 27.21 23.78
CA GLY A 262 -42.40 28.38 22.95
C GLY A 262 -42.42 28.05 21.44
N PRO A 263 -43.54 28.25 20.72
CA PRO A 263 -43.66 27.82 19.32
C PRO A 263 -42.66 28.52 18.39
N GLU A 264 -42.33 29.80 18.62
CA GLU A 264 -41.34 30.53 17.83
C GLU A 264 -39.91 30.06 18.11
N GLU A 265 -39.58 29.81 19.38
CA GLU A 265 -38.26 29.29 19.79
C GLU A 265 -38.03 27.91 19.16
N ARG A 266 -39.04 27.03 19.19
CA ARG A 266 -38.98 25.69 18.57
C ARG A 266 -38.68 25.75 17.07
N ILE A 267 -39.34 26.65 16.32
CA ILE A 267 -39.09 26.81 14.89
C ILE A 267 -37.68 27.31 14.63
N LYS A 268 -37.21 28.32 15.37
CA LYS A 268 -35.86 28.86 15.23
C LYS A 268 -34.78 27.82 15.53
N LEU A 269 -34.99 26.98 16.54
CA LEU A 269 -34.10 25.86 16.84
C LEU A 269 -34.18 24.73 15.80
N ALA A 270 -35.31 24.54 15.13
CA ALA A 270 -35.42 23.63 13.99
C ALA A 270 -34.58 24.14 12.79
N GLU A 271 -34.57 25.46 12.53
CA GLU A 271 -33.69 26.09 11.53
C GLU A 271 -32.21 25.92 11.87
N TYR A 272 -31.83 26.09 13.15
CA TYR A 272 -30.45 25.88 13.58
C TYR A 272 -30.03 24.41 13.56
N ASN A 273 -30.93 23.47 13.87
CA ASN A 273 -30.68 22.05 13.67
C ASN A 273 -30.46 21.70 12.19
N LEU A 274 -31.21 22.32 11.27
CA LEU A 274 -30.98 22.17 9.83
C LEU A 274 -29.58 22.66 9.43
N LEU A 275 -29.16 23.83 9.95
CA LEU A 275 -27.83 24.39 9.70
C LEU A 275 -26.71 23.52 10.29
N ALA A 276 -26.85 23.09 11.55
CA ALA A 276 -25.92 22.19 12.24
C ALA A 276 -25.78 20.87 11.48
N GLY A 277 -26.89 20.24 11.10
CA GLY A 277 -26.88 18.99 10.36
C GLY A 277 -26.21 19.13 8.99
N ARG A 278 -26.47 20.22 8.25
CA ARG A 278 -25.78 20.50 6.98
C ARG A 278 -24.26 20.66 7.17
N LYS A 279 -23.83 21.40 8.20
CA LYS A 279 -22.40 21.58 8.52
C LYS A 279 -21.73 20.25 8.88
N ALA A 280 -22.36 19.43 9.73
CA ALA A 280 -21.87 18.10 10.08
C ALA A 280 -21.79 17.17 8.84
N LYS A 281 -22.79 17.23 7.95
CA LYS A 281 -22.82 16.46 6.71
C LYS A 281 -21.68 16.86 5.75
N THR A 282 -21.38 18.15 5.63
CA THR A 282 -20.23 18.63 4.83
C THR A 282 -18.90 18.13 5.37
N ALA A 283 -18.78 17.94 6.68
CA ALA A 283 -17.62 17.31 7.33
C ALA A 283 -17.65 15.77 7.32
N ALA A 284 -18.56 15.14 6.57
CA ALA A 284 -18.79 13.69 6.52
C ALA A 284 -19.17 13.02 7.85
N ALA A 285 -19.56 13.80 8.88
CA ALA A 285 -20.04 13.29 10.16
C ALA A 285 -21.53 12.93 10.07
N TYR A 286 -21.87 11.91 9.27
CA TYR A 286 -23.25 11.57 8.90
C TYR A 286 -24.13 11.16 10.09
N ALA A 287 -23.57 10.49 11.10
CA ALA A 287 -24.29 10.12 12.31
C ALA A 287 -24.70 11.37 13.13
N SER A 288 -23.78 12.32 13.32
CA SER A 288 -24.07 13.59 13.99
C SER A 288 -25.07 14.41 13.18
N ALA A 289 -24.90 14.50 11.86
CA ALA A 289 -25.85 15.17 10.96
C ALA A 289 -27.27 14.60 11.11
N LEU A 290 -27.39 13.27 11.14
CA LEU A 290 -28.66 12.59 11.35
C LEU A 290 -29.30 12.96 12.70
N SER A 291 -28.52 13.01 13.78
CA SER A 291 -29.02 13.43 15.09
C SER A 291 -29.60 14.85 15.07
N TYR A 292 -28.90 15.81 14.45
CA TYR A 292 -29.40 17.19 14.31
C TYR A 292 -30.70 17.24 13.49
N PHE A 293 -30.76 16.52 12.36
CA PHE A 293 -31.98 16.51 11.55
C PHE A 293 -33.15 15.83 12.28
N ARG A 294 -32.93 14.76 13.04
CA ARG A 294 -33.95 14.13 13.89
C ARG A 294 -34.49 15.12 14.93
N SER A 295 -33.60 15.79 15.67
CA SER A 295 -33.97 16.84 16.62
C SER A 295 -34.75 17.98 15.95
N GLY A 296 -34.28 18.47 14.80
CA GLY A 296 -34.96 19.51 14.02
C GLY A 296 -36.37 19.09 13.60
N THR A 297 -36.55 17.85 13.10
CA THR A 297 -37.88 17.34 12.75
C THR A 297 -38.81 17.19 13.96
N SER A 298 -38.28 16.83 15.14
CA SER A 298 -39.07 16.70 16.38
C SER A 298 -39.61 18.02 16.92
N LEU A 299 -38.98 19.14 16.53
CA LEU A 299 -39.37 20.49 16.94
C LEU A 299 -40.55 21.05 16.12
N LEU A 300 -40.78 20.50 14.93
CA LEU A 300 -41.83 20.97 14.01
C LEU A 300 -43.24 20.70 14.56
N PRO A 301 -44.17 21.66 14.48
CA PRO A 301 -45.57 21.42 14.85
C PRO A 301 -46.30 20.54 13.82
N PRO A 302 -47.48 19.96 14.17
CA PRO A 302 -48.25 19.11 13.25
C PRO A 302 -48.66 19.79 11.93
N ASP A 303 -48.82 21.12 11.93
CA ASP A 303 -49.16 21.95 10.76
C ASP A 303 -47.91 22.53 10.05
N ALA A 304 -46.70 22.06 10.36
CA ALA A 304 -45.47 22.63 9.80
C ALA A 304 -45.41 22.58 8.27
N TRP A 305 -45.97 21.53 7.65
CA TRP A 305 -46.03 21.42 6.19
C TRP A 305 -46.90 22.48 5.50
N THR A 306 -47.81 23.14 6.23
CA THR A 306 -48.60 24.27 5.68
C THR A 306 -47.96 25.60 6.04
N ARG A 307 -47.57 25.81 7.31
CA ARG A 307 -47.08 27.10 7.82
C ARG A 307 -45.57 27.34 7.60
N TYR A 308 -44.75 26.29 7.72
CA TYR A 308 -43.29 26.34 7.63
C TYR A 308 -42.78 25.35 6.55
N TYR A 309 -43.35 25.50 5.35
CA TYR A 309 -43.17 24.53 4.27
C TYR A 309 -41.71 24.30 3.88
N SER A 310 -40.93 25.37 3.66
CA SER A 310 -39.53 25.28 3.23
C SER A 310 -38.66 24.57 4.26
N LEU A 311 -38.80 24.95 5.53
CA LEU A 311 -38.09 24.31 6.65
C LEU A 311 -38.48 22.83 6.78
N SER A 312 -39.77 22.51 6.67
CA SER A 312 -40.25 21.13 6.72
C SER A 312 -39.70 20.31 5.57
N TYR A 313 -39.73 20.84 4.34
CA TYR A 313 -39.17 20.19 3.16
C TYR A 313 -37.68 19.90 3.34
N ASP A 314 -36.89 20.93 3.68
CA ASP A 314 -35.45 20.82 3.84
C ASP A 314 -35.06 19.84 4.95
N LEU A 315 -35.66 19.93 6.14
CA LEU A 315 -35.34 19.02 7.26
C LEU A 315 -35.65 17.56 6.94
N HIS A 316 -36.81 17.26 6.34
CA HIS A 316 -37.17 15.89 6.03
C HIS A 316 -36.32 15.33 4.87
N LEU A 317 -36.00 16.15 3.86
CA LEU A 317 -35.15 15.76 2.75
C LEU A 317 -33.70 15.48 3.20
N GLU A 318 -33.13 16.38 4.00
CA GLU A 318 -31.79 16.26 4.56
C GLU A 318 -31.70 15.07 5.53
N ARG A 319 -32.75 14.85 6.34
CA ARG A 319 -32.87 13.66 7.18
C ARG A 319 -32.89 12.39 6.33
N ALA A 320 -33.71 12.32 5.29
CA ALA A 320 -33.79 11.15 4.41
C ALA A 320 -32.41 10.80 3.82
N GLN A 321 -31.65 11.83 3.42
CA GLN A 321 -30.29 11.64 2.93
C GLN A 321 -29.33 11.13 4.02
N ALA A 322 -29.42 11.65 5.25
CA ALA A 322 -28.57 11.20 6.35
C ALA A 322 -28.92 9.78 6.83
N GLU A 323 -30.21 9.41 6.88
CA GLU A 323 -30.66 8.04 7.15
C GLU A 323 -30.06 7.08 6.11
N LEU A 324 -30.08 7.46 4.81
CA LEU A 324 -29.43 6.68 3.75
C LEU A 324 -27.93 6.51 3.96
N LEU A 325 -27.20 7.61 4.22
CA LEU A 325 -25.74 7.60 4.38
C LEU A 325 -25.28 6.84 5.63
N THR A 326 -26.17 6.64 6.60
CA THR A 326 -25.92 5.86 7.82
C THR A 326 -26.46 4.43 7.75
N GLY A 327 -27.08 4.02 6.63
CA GLY A 327 -27.54 2.65 6.37
C GLY A 327 -29.00 2.37 6.76
N HIS A 328 -29.76 3.36 7.22
CA HIS A 328 -31.18 3.25 7.58
C HIS A 328 -32.08 3.41 6.33
N VAL A 329 -32.00 2.42 5.42
CA VAL A 329 -32.64 2.47 4.09
C VAL A 329 -34.16 2.55 4.16
N ALA A 330 -34.80 1.79 5.06
CA ALA A 330 -36.25 1.73 5.17
C ALA A 330 -36.84 3.07 5.63
N GLU A 331 -36.20 3.71 6.60
CA GLU A 331 -36.55 5.03 7.11
C GLU A 331 -36.35 6.11 6.04
N ALA A 332 -35.26 6.02 5.27
CA ALA A 332 -35.01 6.92 4.15
C ALA A 332 -36.10 6.83 3.08
N GLU A 333 -36.53 5.60 2.68
CA GLU A 333 -37.62 5.41 1.72
C GLU A 333 -38.93 6.04 2.22
N GLN A 334 -39.32 5.81 3.47
CA GLN A 334 -40.54 6.38 4.05
C GLN A 334 -40.50 7.92 4.06
N LEU A 335 -39.35 8.51 4.38
CA LEU A 335 -39.17 9.96 4.35
C LEU A 335 -39.22 10.51 2.92
N PHE A 336 -38.61 9.84 1.94
CA PHE A 336 -38.71 10.26 0.53
C PHE A 336 -40.16 10.24 0.03
N ASP A 337 -40.93 9.20 0.36
CA ASP A 337 -42.35 9.10 0.00
C ASP A 337 -43.18 10.21 0.66
N LEU A 338 -42.91 10.51 1.94
CA LEU A 338 -43.53 11.64 2.64
C LEU A 338 -43.22 12.97 1.96
N VAL A 339 -41.94 13.25 1.65
CA VAL A 339 -41.52 14.49 1.00
C VAL A 339 -42.15 14.59 -0.39
N LEU A 340 -42.15 13.51 -1.19
CA LEU A 340 -42.80 13.44 -2.50
C LEU A 340 -44.30 13.76 -2.43
N ALA A 341 -45.01 13.23 -1.44
CA ALA A 341 -46.43 13.51 -1.24
C ALA A 341 -46.70 14.99 -0.88
N LYS A 342 -45.72 15.69 -0.30
CA LYS A 342 -45.83 17.10 0.12
C LYS A 342 -45.21 18.10 -0.86
N THR A 343 -44.46 17.66 -1.87
CA THR A 343 -43.88 18.55 -2.89
C THR A 343 -44.93 19.35 -3.66
N LYS A 344 -44.68 20.65 -3.85
CA LYS A 344 -45.57 21.59 -4.56
C LYS A 344 -45.12 21.83 -6.00
N THR A 345 -43.84 21.67 -6.28
CA THR A 345 -43.26 21.93 -7.61
C THR A 345 -42.61 20.69 -8.22
N GLU A 346 -42.56 20.65 -9.55
CA GLU A 346 -41.82 19.59 -10.26
C GLU A 346 -40.31 19.66 -10.01
N LEU A 347 -39.79 20.84 -9.63
CA LEU A 347 -38.39 21.00 -9.26
C LEU A 347 -38.07 20.28 -7.94
N GLU A 348 -38.90 20.46 -6.92
CA GLU A 348 -38.78 19.76 -5.63
C GLU A 348 -38.93 18.25 -5.82
N ARG A 349 -39.88 17.79 -6.65
CA ARG A 349 -40.03 16.37 -7.00
C ARG A 349 -38.78 15.81 -7.64
N ALA A 350 -38.18 16.56 -8.56
CA ALA A 350 -36.97 16.16 -9.25
C ALA A 350 -35.75 16.10 -8.33
N GLN A 351 -35.64 16.99 -7.34
CA GLN A 351 -34.59 16.93 -6.31
C GLN A 351 -34.69 15.65 -5.47
N VAL A 352 -35.91 15.29 -5.04
CA VAL A 352 -36.14 14.02 -4.32
C VAL A 352 -35.82 12.81 -5.21
N ALA A 353 -36.30 12.81 -6.46
CA ALA A 353 -36.02 11.75 -7.43
C ALA A 353 -34.50 11.60 -7.67
N SER A 354 -33.76 12.71 -7.71
CA SER A 354 -32.31 12.71 -7.82
C SER A 354 -31.68 11.88 -6.69
N LEU A 355 -32.12 12.06 -5.44
CA LEU A 355 -31.60 11.31 -4.29
C LEU A 355 -32.07 9.84 -4.29
N GLN A 356 -33.31 9.57 -4.71
CA GLN A 356 -33.81 8.20 -4.87
C GLN A 356 -32.99 7.40 -5.89
N ILE A 357 -32.48 8.01 -6.96
CA ILE A 357 -31.58 7.35 -7.92
C ILE A 357 -30.31 6.86 -7.20
N ILE A 358 -29.75 7.65 -6.29
CA ILE A 358 -28.57 7.26 -5.50
C ILE A 358 -28.91 6.08 -4.59
N LEU A 359 -30.03 6.17 -3.86
CA LEU A 359 -30.51 5.10 -2.99
C LEU A 359 -30.66 3.79 -3.77
N TYR A 360 -31.46 3.81 -4.83
CA TYR A 360 -31.75 2.61 -5.63
C TYR A 360 -30.51 2.06 -6.32
N GLY A 361 -29.60 2.93 -6.78
CA GLY A 361 -28.29 2.52 -7.29
C GLY A 361 -27.45 1.82 -6.22
N GLY A 362 -27.41 2.36 -5.00
CA GLY A 362 -26.64 1.81 -3.88
C GLY A 362 -27.12 0.44 -3.39
N ILE A 363 -28.43 0.17 -3.46
CA ILE A 363 -29.01 -1.13 -3.09
C ILE A 363 -29.15 -2.10 -4.29
N GLY A 364 -28.66 -1.72 -5.47
CA GLY A 364 -28.67 -2.57 -6.68
C GLY A 364 -29.99 -2.60 -7.45
N GLU A 365 -30.99 -1.80 -7.07
CA GLU A 365 -32.30 -1.67 -7.73
C GLU A 365 -32.21 -0.75 -8.97
N TYR A 366 -31.29 -1.05 -9.89
CA TYR A 366 -30.99 -0.22 -11.06
C TYR A 366 -32.21 0.06 -11.94
N ALA A 367 -33.11 -0.91 -12.10
CA ALA A 367 -34.34 -0.73 -12.89
C ALA A 367 -35.26 0.33 -12.28
N LYS A 368 -35.37 0.38 -10.95
CA LYS A 368 -36.15 1.39 -10.22
C LYS A 368 -35.48 2.76 -10.34
N ALA A 369 -34.16 2.82 -10.15
CA ALA A 369 -33.35 4.03 -10.33
C ALA A 369 -33.54 4.67 -11.72
N VAL A 370 -33.41 3.87 -12.78
CA VAL A 370 -33.54 4.34 -14.17
C VAL A 370 -34.95 4.87 -14.46
N ARG A 371 -35.99 4.17 -14.00
CA ARG A 371 -37.38 4.61 -14.18
C ARG A 371 -37.64 5.94 -13.46
N THR A 372 -37.19 6.06 -12.20
CA THR A 372 -37.31 7.29 -11.41
C THR A 372 -36.63 8.47 -12.11
N GLY A 373 -35.42 8.28 -12.63
CA GLY A 373 -34.72 9.35 -13.36
C GLY A 373 -35.38 9.73 -14.68
N ILE A 374 -35.85 8.77 -15.46
CA ILE A 374 -36.56 9.04 -16.73
C ILE A 374 -37.88 9.77 -16.47
N GLU A 375 -38.64 9.37 -15.46
CA GLU A 375 -39.90 10.03 -15.10
C GLU A 375 -39.65 11.48 -14.67
N ALA A 376 -38.69 11.70 -13.75
CA ALA A 376 -38.35 13.03 -13.27
C ALA A 376 -37.90 13.97 -14.40
N LEU A 377 -37.03 13.48 -15.29
CA LEU A 377 -36.62 14.22 -16.49
C LEU A 377 -37.82 14.52 -17.41
N GLY A 378 -38.72 13.56 -17.60
CA GLY A 378 -39.94 13.71 -18.40
C GLY A 378 -40.85 14.83 -17.89
N ARG A 379 -41.06 14.89 -16.57
CA ARG A 379 -41.84 15.97 -15.93
C ARG A 379 -41.17 17.34 -16.05
N LEU A 380 -39.84 17.38 -16.07
CA LEU A 380 -39.07 18.58 -16.38
C LEU A 380 -38.98 18.88 -17.88
N GLY A 381 -39.66 18.13 -18.75
CA GLY A 381 -39.73 18.37 -20.20
C GLY A 381 -38.58 17.76 -21.01
N ILE A 382 -37.71 16.95 -20.40
CA ILE A 382 -36.62 16.23 -21.05
C ILE A 382 -37.05 14.80 -21.34
N LYS A 383 -37.24 14.48 -22.63
CA LYS A 383 -37.60 13.13 -23.06
C LYS A 383 -36.37 12.23 -23.13
N VAL A 384 -36.40 11.13 -22.38
CA VAL A 384 -35.41 10.04 -22.43
C VAL A 384 -36.16 8.72 -22.62
N PRO A 385 -35.99 8.01 -23.74
CA PRO A 385 -36.65 6.73 -23.95
C PRO A 385 -35.98 5.64 -23.09
N PHE A 386 -36.78 4.77 -22.45
CA PHE A 386 -36.24 3.63 -21.68
C PHE A 386 -35.47 2.63 -22.57
N LYS A 387 -35.92 2.45 -23.82
CA LYS A 387 -35.22 1.67 -24.86
C LYS A 387 -34.95 2.57 -26.06
N PRO A 388 -33.75 3.16 -26.17
CA PRO A 388 -33.41 4.02 -27.30
C PRO A 388 -33.49 3.33 -28.64
N THR A 389 -33.98 4.05 -29.64
CA THR A 389 -33.94 3.62 -31.04
C THR A 389 -32.78 4.29 -31.78
N LYS A 390 -32.44 3.76 -32.98
CA LYS A 390 -31.46 4.41 -33.86
C LYS A 390 -31.82 5.87 -34.20
N LYS A 391 -33.11 6.23 -34.19
CA LYS A 391 -33.57 7.60 -34.45
C LYS A 391 -33.24 8.53 -33.27
N ASP A 392 -33.38 8.04 -32.04
CA ASP A 392 -33.04 8.80 -30.84
C ASP A 392 -31.54 9.12 -30.81
N TYR A 393 -30.72 8.12 -31.12
CA TYR A 393 -29.28 8.29 -31.29
C TYR A 393 -28.93 9.29 -32.40
N ALA A 394 -29.53 9.16 -33.58
CA ALA A 394 -29.27 10.06 -34.70
C ALA A 394 -29.61 11.52 -34.35
N LYS A 395 -30.66 11.74 -33.55
CA LYS A 395 -31.06 13.08 -33.09
C LYS A 395 -30.00 13.68 -32.15
N GLU A 396 -29.58 12.95 -31.13
CA GLU A 396 -28.56 13.45 -30.19
C GLU A 396 -27.19 13.61 -30.85
N LEU A 397 -26.86 12.73 -31.82
CA LEU A 397 -25.65 12.85 -32.63
C LEU A 397 -25.68 14.09 -33.53
N ALA A 398 -26.82 14.42 -34.12
CA ALA A 398 -26.97 15.63 -34.93
C ALA A 398 -26.79 16.91 -34.09
N LEU A 399 -27.30 16.91 -32.84
CA LEU A 399 -27.06 18.01 -31.89
C LEU A 399 -25.58 18.13 -31.54
N PHE A 400 -24.92 17.02 -31.24
CA PHE A 400 -23.47 17.00 -30.99
C PHE A 400 -22.70 17.62 -32.16
N LEU A 401 -22.98 17.18 -33.40
CA LEU A 401 -22.33 17.72 -34.60
C LEU A 401 -22.60 19.22 -34.79
N LEU A 402 -23.81 19.69 -34.45
CA LEU A 402 -24.14 21.12 -34.47
C LEU A 402 -23.32 21.89 -33.43
N HIS A 403 -23.16 21.35 -32.22
CA HIS A 403 -22.33 21.96 -31.18
C HIS A 403 -20.86 22.01 -31.59
N MET A 404 -20.32 20.96 -32.21
CA MET A 404 -18.94 20.94 -32.72
C MET A 404 -18.71 21.92 -33.89
N ARG A 405 -19.77 22.36 -34.58
CA ARG A 405 -19.68 23.45 -35.58
C ARG A 405 -19.75 24.84 -34.93
N ARG A 406 -20.44 24.95 -33.79
CA ARG A 406 -20.68 26.22 -33.10
C ARG A 406 -19.52 26.61 -32.19
N TRP A 407 -18.94 25.66 -31.48
CA TRP A 407 -17.96 25.88 -30.42
C TRP A 407 -16.63 25.25 -30.76
N LYS A 408 -15.54 25.95 -30.49
CA LYS A 408 -14.21 25.34 -30.43
C LYS A 408 -14.04 24.60 -29.11
N THR A 409 -13.23 23.55 -29.09
CA THR A 409 -12.97 22.74 -27.89
C THR A 409 -12.40 23.59 -26.73
N SER A 410 -11.55 24.57 -27.04
CA SER A 410 -11.03 25.54 -26.05
C SER A 410 -12.11 26.45 -25.45
N GLU A 411 -13.16 26.78 -26.20
CA GLU A 411 -14.27 27.64 -25.73
C GLU A 411 -15.24 26.87 -24.84
N LEU A 412 -15.34 25.54 -25.03
CA LEU A 412 -16.22 24.68 -24.23
C LEU A 412 -15.84 24.67 -22.75
N VAL A 413 -14.55 24.82 -22.41
CA VAL A 413 -14.07 24.91 -21.01
C VAL A 413 -14.51 26.21 -20.34
N ALA A 414 -14.70 27.28 -21.12
CA ALA A 414 -14.99 28.63 -20.64
C ALA A 414 -16.50 28.96 -20.61
N LEU A 415 -17.39 27.99 -20.91
CA LEU A 415 -18.83 28.25 -20.83
C LEU A 415 -19.25 28.61 -19.39
N PRO A 416 -20.23 29.51 -19.22
CA PRO A 416 -20.64 30.00 -17.90
C PRO A 416 -21.30 28.90 -17.06
N GLU A 417 -21.33 29.09 -15.74
CA GLU A 417 -22.05 28.19 -14.85
C GLU A 417 -23.56 28.35 -14.98
N VAL A 418 -24.28 27.23 -14.83
CA VAL A 418 -25.74 27.22 -14.86
C VAL A 418 -26.29 27.88 -13.58
N THR A 419 -26.93 29.04 -13.75
CA THR A 419 -27.58 29.78 -12.65
C THR A 419 -29.05 29.39 -12.44
N ASP A 420 -29.73 28.88 -13.47
CA ASP A 420 -31.13 28.46 -13.38
C ASP A 420 -31.27 27.15 -12.58
N PRO A 421 -31.98 27.14 -11.43
CA PRO A 421 -32.17 25.95 -10.59
C PRO A 421 -32.77 24.76 -11.34
N ARG A 422 -33.69 25.00 -12.29
CA ARG A 422 -34.30 23.94 -13.08
C ARG A 422 -33.27 23.27 -13.99
N GLN A 423 -32.41 24.06 -14.62
CA GLN A 423 -31.38 23.53 -15.52
C GLN A 423 -30.32 22.77 -14.74
N ARG A 424 -29.97 23.24 -13.54
CA ARG A 424 -29.05 22.55 -12.63
C ARG A 424 -29.55 21.15 -12.26
N VAL A 425 -30.82 21.03 -11.85
CA VAL A 425 -31.43 19.74 -11.49
C VAL A 425 -31.54 18.80 -12.70
N ILE A 426 -31.85 19.32 -13.89
CA ILE A 426 -31.84 18.50 -15.13
C ILE A 426 -30.44 17.93 -15.39
N SER A 427 -29.41 18.77 -15.28
CA SER A 427 -28.02 18.35 -15.49
C SER A 427 -27.59 17.29 -14.47
N GLU A 428 -28.01 17.44 -13.20
CA GLU A 428 -27.73 16.49 -12.13
C GLU A 428 -28.42 15.13 -12.37
N LEU A 429 -29.70 15.13 -12.74
CA LEU A 429 -30.45 13.92 -13.07
C LEU A 429 -29.84 13.17 -14.27
N LEU A 430 -29.45 13.89 -15.32
CA LEU A 430 -28.78 13.30 -16.49
C LEU A 430 -27.45 12.63 -16.11
N ALA A 431 -26.65 13.29 -15.27
CA ALA A 431 -25.39 12.72 -14.81
C ALA A 431 -25.59 11.52 -13.86
N ARG A 432 -26.55 11.57 -12.94
CA ARG A 432 -26.88 10.43 -12.06
C ARG A 432 -27.46 9.25 -12.84
N LEU A 433 -28.21 9.50 -13.92
CA LEU A 433 -28.63 8.44 -14.83
C LEU A 433 -27.45 7.77 -15.53
N CYS A 434 -26.36 8.50 -15.83
CA CYS A 434 -25.18 7.89 -16.43
C CYS A 434 -24.59 6.78 -15.54
N SER A 435 -24.49 7.02 -14.21
CA SER A 435 -23.92 6.02 -13.28
C SER A 435 -24.78 4.77 -13.16
N VAL A 436 -26.11 4.90 -13.04
CA VAL A 436 -27.01 3.74 -12.87
C VAL A 436 -27.35 3.01 -14.18
N THR A 437 -27.02 3.57 -15.34
CA THR A 437 -27.23 2.92 -16.65
C THR A 437 -26.02 2.18 -17.18
N MET A 438 -24.81 2.50 -16.69
CA MET A 438 -23.54 1.99 -17.22
C MET A 438 -23.46 0.46 -17.24
N ALA A 439 -23.85 -0.21 -16.14
CA ALA A 439 -23.70 -1.65 -16.01
C ALA A 439 -24.84 -2.46 -16.68
N SER A 440 -26.09 -2.00 -16.55
CA SER A 440 -27.27 -2.81 -16.92
C SER A 440 -28.00 -2.35 -18.18
N TYR A 441 -27.73 -1.13 -18.67
CA TYR A 441 -28.44 -0.53 -19.80
C TYR A 441 -27.49 0.19 -20.76
N PRO A 442 -26.55 -0.51 -21.42
CA PRO A 442 -25.50 0.12 -22.24
C PRO A 442 -26.06 0.97 -23.40
N ASP A 443 -27.13 0.49 -24.05
CA ASP A 443 -27.83 1.24 -25.10
C ASP A 443 -28.53 2.51 -24.57
N LEU A 444 -28.92 2.55 -23.29
CA LEU A 444 -29.45 3.77 -22.68
C LEU A 444 -28.33 4.70 -22.25
N HIS A 445 -27.27 4.13 -21.67
CA HIS A 445 -26.09 4.84 -21.22
C HIS A 445 -25.48 5.69 -22.35
N GLY A 446 -25.27 5.09 -23.53
CA GLY A 446 -24.73 5.80 -24.71
C GLY A 446 -25.58 7.01 -25.15
N LEU A 447 -26.91 6.91 -25.05
CA LEU A 447 -27.80 8.03 -25.35
C LEU A 447 -27.75 9.11 -24.26
N VAL A 448 -27.81 8.71 -22.98
CA VAL A 448 -27.87 9.63 -21.84
C VAL A 448 -26.56 10.41 -21.71
N ILE A 449 -25.40 9.77 -21.87
CA ILE A 449 -24.11 10.45 -21.77
C ILE A 449 -23.95 11.50 -22.89
N LEU A 450 -24.39 11.18 -24.11
CA LEU A 450 -24.38 12.12 -25.23
C LEU A 450 -25.36 13.28 -25.01
N LYS A 451 -26.56 12.98 -24.50
CA LYS A 451 -27.55 14.00 -24.12
C LYS A 451 -27.03 14.91 -23.01
N THR A 452 -26.27 14.37 -22.05
CA THR A 452 -25.62 15.13 -20.98
C THR A 452 -24.63 16.15 -21.55
N GLY A 453 -23.81 15.74 -22.53
CA GLY A 453 -22.91 16.63 -23.26
C GLY A 453 -23.65 17.71 -24.06
N ASN A 454 -24.71 17.33 -24.80
CA ASN A 454 -25.57 18.28 -25.53
C ASN A 454 -26.20 19.32 -24.60
N TYR A 455 -26.62 18.89 -23.41
CA TYR A 455 -27.20 19.78 -22.42
C TYR A 455 -26.17 20.78 -21.89
N ALA A 456 -24.99 20.31 -21.49
CA ALA A 456 -23.90 21.15 -21.00
C ALA A 456 -23.42 22.16 -22.08
N ALA A 457 -23.24 21.73 -23.32
CA ALA A 457 -22.81 22.60 -24.42
C ALA A 457 -23.84 23.67 -24.82
N ARG A 458 -25.11 23.49 -24.42
CA ARG A 458 -26.21 24.44 -24.67
C ARG A 458 -26.43 25.41 -23.52
N HIS A 459 -26.37 24.92 -22.28
CA HIS A 459 -26.82 25.66 -21.10
C HIS A 459 -25.67 26.16 -20.20
N GLY A 460 -24.45 25.67 -20.40
CA GLY A 460 -23.32 25.97 -19.52
C GLY A 460 -23.00 24.81 -18.59
N HIS A 461 -22.16 25.07 -17.60
CA HIS A 461 -21.60 24.02 -16.74
C HIS A 461 -22.28 23.88 -15.40
N THR A 462 -22.33 22.64 -14.93
CA THR A 462 -22.50 22.25 -13.54
C THR A 462 -21.30 21.40 -13.13
N ALA A 463 -21.19 21.09 -11.83
CA ALA A 463 -20.15 20.18 -11.32
C ALA A 463 -20.13 18.81 -12.02
N MET A 464 -21.25 18.39 -12.65
CA MET A 464 -21.38 17.11 -13.34
C MET A 464 -21.21 17.21 -14.87
N SER A 465 -20.92 18.40 -15.41
CA SER A 465 -20.79 18.60 -16.87
C SER A 465 -19.59 17.87 -17.48
N SER A 466 -18.57 17.58 -16.69
CA SER A 466 -17.39 16.81 -17.12
C SER A 466 -17.79 15.43 -17.67
N VAL A 467 -18.79 14.77 -17.09
CA VAL A 467 -19.35 13.48 -17.56
C VAL A 467 -19.98 13.62 -18.95
N GLY A 468 -20.59 14.76 -19.26
CA GLY A 468 -21.17 15.00 -20.59
C GLY A 468 -20.12 15.13 -21.69
N TYR A 469 -19.01 15.84 -21.40
CA TYR A 469 -17.90 15.98 -22.35
C TYR A 469 -17.09 14.68 -22.51
N LEU A 470 -17.11 13.81 -21.50
CA LEU A 470 -16.63 12.44 -21.63
C LEU A 470 -17.40 11.67 -22.71
N GLY A 471 -18.74 11.81 -22.73
CA GLY A 471 -19.59 11.23 -23.77
C GLY A 471 -19.28 11.77 -25.17
N TYR A 472 -19.02 13.07 -25.29
CA TYR A 472 -18.57 13.69 -26.53
C TYR A 472 -17.23 13.12 -27.01
N SER A 473 -16.28 12.95 -26.09
CA SER A 473 -14.97 12.35 -26.38
C SER A 473 -15.09 10.93 -26.96
N ILE A 474 -15.84 10.05 -26.27
CA ILE A 474 -16.07 8.67 -26.74
C ILE A 474 -16.79 8.67 -28.09
N THR A 475 -17.78 9.54 -28.27
CA THR A 475 -18.55 9.62 -29.52
C THR A 475 -17.67 10.07 -30.69
N ALA A 476 -16.89 11.14 -30.51
CA ALA A 476 -15.99 11.65 -31.54
C ALA A 476 -14.88 10.65 -31.88
N GLY A 477 -14.19 10.14 -30.85
CA GLY A 477 -13.03 9.27 -31.00
C GLY A 477 -13.40 7.86 -31.45
N ILE A 478 -14.21 7.15 -30.66
CA ILE A 478 -14.46 5.71 -30.84
C ILE A 478 -15.57 5.43 -31.86
N ILE A 479 -16.68 6.18 -31.80
CA ILE A 479 -17.85 5.91 -32.64
C ILE A 479 -17.67 6.51 -34.05
N LEU A 480 -17.30 7.79 -34.14
CA LEU A 480 -17.10 8.48 -35.42
C LEU A 480 -15.69 8.29 -36.00
N GLY A 481 -14.73 7.81 -35.19
CA GLY A 481 -13.36 7.58 -35.64
C GLY A 481 -12.57 8.88 -35.90
N ASN A 482 -12.96 9.99 -35.26
CA ASN A 482 -12.22 11.25 -35.23
C ASN A 482 -11.43 11.34 -33.92
N TYR A 483 -10.32 10.60 -33.86
CA TYR A 483 -9.51 10.45 -32.65
C TYR A 483 -8.92 11.77 -32.13
N PRO A 484 -8.42 12.72 -32.97
CA PRO A 484 -7.95 14.02 -32.48
C PRO A 484 -9.04 14.82 -31.77
N LEU A 485 -10.24 14.89 -32.34
CA LEU A 485 -11.36 15.58 -31.70
C LEU A 485 -11.78 14.88 -30.39
N GLY A 486 -11.78 13.54 -30.37
CA GLY A 486 -12.02 12.77 -29.15
C GLY A 486 -11.04 13.13 -28.04
N GLU A 487 -9.75 13.21 -28.36
CA GLU A 487 -8.71 13.60 -27.41
C GLU A 487 -8.90 15.04 -26.89
N GLU A 488 -9.17 16.00 -27.77
CA GLU A 488 -9.43 17.39 -27.35
C GLU A 488 -10.62 17.49 -26.39
N LEU A 489 -11.72 16.79 -26.69
CA LEU A 489 -12.91 16.74 -25.83
C LEU A 489 -12.64 16.01 -24.51
N CYS A 490 -11.75 15.03 -24.50
CA CYS A 490 -11.30 14.36 -23.28
C CYS A 490 -10.58 15.35 -22.37
N ARG A 491 -9.71 16.21 -22.92
CA ARG A 491 -9.05 17.27 -22.14
C ARG A 491 -10.03 18.30 -21.59
N VAL A 492 -11.10 18.61 -22.32
CA VAL A 492 -12.21 19.45 -21.80
C VAL A 492 -12.86 18.78 -20.58
N ALA A 493 -13.13 17.47 -20.65
CA ALA A 493 -13.70 16.72 -19.53
C ALA A 493 -12.77 16.72 -18.30
N ILE A 494 -11.46 16.50 -18.50
CA ILE A 494 -10.44 16.55 -17.43
C ILE A 494 -10.38 17.95 -16.80
N ALA A 495 -10.27 19.01 -17.61
CA ALA A 495 -10.19 20.38 -17.10
C ALA A 495 -11.41 20.76 -16.26
N LEU A 496 -12.60 20.28 -16.63
CA LEU A 496 -13.82 20.50 -15.84
C LEU A 496 -13.84 19.62 -14.58
N ALA A 497 -13.35 18.39 -14.64
CA ALA A 497 -13.23 17.53 -13.46
C ALA A 497 -12.30 18.17 -12.41
N ASP A 498 -11.14 18.64 -12.85
CA ASP A 498 -10.14 19.31 -12.01
C ASP A 498 -10.70 20.62 -11.43
N LYS A 499 -11.43 21.41 -12.23
CA LYS A 499 -12.09 22.65 -11.78
C LYS A 499 -13.08 22.42 -10.64
N TYR A 500 -13.87 21.34 -10.71
CA TYR A 500 -14.93 21.07 -9.74
C TYR A 500 -14.49 20.17 -8.58
N GLY A 501 -13.30 19.54 -8.66
CA GLY A 501 -12.71 18.78 -7.56
C GLY A 501 -13.50 17.54 -7.13
N ASN A 502 -14.28 16.93 -8.04
CA ASN A 502 -15.08 15.75 -7.73
C ASN A 502 -14.28 14.47 -8.03
N SER A 503 -13.69 13.84 -7.01
CA SER A 503 -12.86 12.64 -7.18
C SER A 503 -13.61 11.47 -7.84
N ALA A 504 -14.91 11.28 -7.58
CA ALA A 504 -15.70 10.21 -8.19
C ALA A 504 -15.91 10.40 -9.71
N SER A 505 -16.07 11.64 -10.17
CA SER A 505 -16.13 11.92 -11.61
C SER A 505 -14.74 11.85 -12.25
N SER A 506 -13.72 12.31 -11.52
CA SER A 506 -12.34 12.32 -11.97
C SER A 506 -11.83 10.90 -12.20
N SER A 507 -12.10 9.95 -11.29
CA SER A 507 -11.69 8.54 -11.45
C SER A 507 -12.14 7.96 -12.80
N ILE A 508 -13.41 8.14 -13.17
CA ILE A 508 -14.00 7.66 -14.43
C ILE A 508 -13.37 8.38 -15.63
N ILE A 509 -13.21 9.70 -15.56
CA ILE A 509 -12.69 10.49 -16.68
C ILE A 509 -11.24 10.12 -16.99
N TYR A 510 -10.40 10.02 -15.96
CA TYR A 510 -9.01 9.60 -16.09
C TYR A 510 -8.89 8.14 -16.55
N PHE A 511 -9.78 7.25 -16.09
CA PHE A 511 -9.86 5.89 -16.61
C PHE A 511 -10.12 5.85 -18.11
N VAL A 512 -11.11 6.61 -18.60
CA VAL A 512 -11.43 6.69 -20.03
C VAL A 512 -10.32 7.38 -20.83
N ALA A 513 -9.70 8.42 -20.28
CA ALA A 513 -8.58 9.10 -20.92
C ALA A 513 -7.42 8.13 -21.21
N GLY A 514 -7.02 7.37 -20.20
CA GLY A 514 -5.95 6.36 -20.32
C GLY A 514 -6.38 5.15 -21.15
N GLY A 515 -7.55 4.58 -20.83
CA GLY A 515 -7.98 3.28 -21.35
C GLY A 515 -8.61 3.29 -22.73
N LEU A 516 -9.27 4.38 -23.13
CA LEU A 516 -10.11 4.42 -24.34
C LEU A 516 -9.69 5.50 -25.34
N ILE A 517 -8.97 6.55 -24.94
CA ILE A 517 -8.75 7.73 -25.79
C ILE A 517 -7.29 7.95 -26.19
N SER A 518 -6.40 8.10 -25.20
CA SER A 518 -5.03 8.61 -25.43
C SER A 518 -4.22 7.81 -26.46
N HIS A 519 -4.28 6.49 -26.42
CA HIS A 519 -3.46 5.60 -27.24
C HIS A 519 -3.78 5.65 -28.76
N TRP A 520 -4.85 6.33 -29.18
CA TRP A 520 -5.17 6.49 -30.60
C TRP A 520 -4.39 7.62 -31.29
N THR A 521 -3.90 8.58 -30.51
CA THR A 521 -3.25 9.82 -31.00
C THR A 521 -1.93 10.12 -30.30
N ARG A 522 -1.62 9.42 -29.20
CA ARG A 522 -0.38 9.55 -28.43
C ARG A 522 0.23 8.19 -28.13
N PRO A 523 1.54 8.13 -27.82
CA PRO A 523 2.19 6.92 -27.34
C PRO A 523 1.41 6.28 -26.19
N ALA A 524 1.06 5.00 -26.32
CA ALA A 524 0.19 4.30 -25.38
C ALA A 524 0.76 4.22 -23.95
N ARG A 525 2.09 4.38 -23.79
CA ARG A 525 2.76 4.48 -22.49
C ARG A 525 2.29 5.69 -21.67
N GLU A 526 1.94 6.81 -22.32
CA GLU A 526 1.39 7.98 -21.63
C GLU A 526 0.01 7.70 -21.01
N GLY A 527 -0.75 6.76 -21.62
CA GLY A 527 -2.05 6.31 -21.10
C GLY A 527 -1.97 5.72 -19.68
N LEU A 528 -0.82 5.15 -19.31
CA LEU A 528 -0.62 4.55 -17.98
C LEU A 528 -0.69 5.60 -16.86
N ALA A 529 -0.17 6.80 -17.07
CA ALA A 529 -0.22 7.88 -16.08
C ALA A 529 -1.67 8.32 -15.80
N TYR A 530 -2.50 8.42 -16.84
CA TYR A 530 -3.94 8.69 -16.66
C TYR A 530 -4.62 7.58 -15.86
N LEU A 531 -4.26 6.31 -16.05
CA LEU A 531 -4.81 5.20 -15.28
C LEU A 531 -4.36 5.20 -13.82
N GLU A 532 -3.14 5.65 -13.52
CA GLU A 532 -2.66 5.83 -12.14
C GLU A 532 -3.44 6.95 -11.43
N GLU A 533 -3.70 8.07 -12.10
CA GLU A 533 -4.57 9.13 -11.59
C GLU A 533 -6.02 8.64 -11.38
N ALA A 534 -6.52 7.78 -12.26
CA ALA A 534 -7.82 7.15 -12.10
C ALA A 534 -7.89 6.30 -10.82
N VAL A 535 -6.83 5.55 -10.51
CA VAL A 535 -6.71 4.79 -9.25
C VAL A 535 -6.65 5.72 -8.06
N ARG A 536 -5.84 6.80 -8.11
CA ARG A 536 -5.71 7.78 -7.02
C ARG A 536 -7.05 8.41 -6.66
N HIS A 537 -7.76 8.94 -7.66
CA HIS A 537 -9.10 9.50 -7.46
C HIS A 537 -10.13 8.43 -7.07
N GLY A 538 -9.98 7.20 -7.56
CA GLY A 538 -10.80 6.06 -7.15
C GLY A 538 -10.64 5.73 -5.66
N VAL A 539 -9.42 5.78 -5.13
CA VAL A 539 -9.14 5.61 -3.69
C VAL A 539 -9.79 6.73 -2.88
N GLU A 540 -9.61 7.99 -3.28
CA GLU A 540 -10.24 9.15 -2.64
C GLU A 540 -11.78 9.06 -2.63
N ALA A 541 -12.36 8.53 -3.70
CA ALA A 541 -13.81 8.38 -3.87
C ALA A 541 -14.39 7.07 -3.31
N GLY A 542 -13.56 6.10 -2.91
CA GLY A 542 -13.99 4.74 -2.57
C GLY A 542 -14.58 3.94 -3.74
N ASP A 543 -14.24 4.28 -4.99
CA ASP A 543 -14.76 3.63 -6.20
C ASP A 543 -13.95 2.38 -6.57
N VAL A 544 -14.23 1.29 -5.87
CA VAL A 544 -13.57 -0.02 -6.05
C VAL A 544 -13.74 -0.55 -7.48
N LEU A 545 -14.86 -0.24 -8.13
CA LEU A 545 -15.15 -0.72 -9.48
C LEU A 545 -14.18 -0.10 -10.49
N ILE A 546 -14.08 1.24 -10.50
CA ILE A 546 -13.19 1.95 -11.43
C ILE A 546 -11.73 1.66 -11.11
N MET A 547 -11.35 1.57 -9.84
CA MET A 547 -10.01 1.14 -9.44
C MET A 547 -9.68 -0.24 -10.03
N GLY A 548 -10.58 -1.21 -9.89
CA GLY A 548 -10.40 -2.55 -10.42
C GLY A 548 -10.18 -2.57 -11.93
N TYR A 549 -11.00 -1.85 -12.70
CA TYR A 549 -10.83 -1.73 -14.16
C TYR A 549 -9.55 -0.99 -14.55
N ALA A 550 -9.18 0.10 -13.86
CA ALA A 550 -7.93 0.80 -14.12
C ALA A 550 -6.72 -0.13 -13.86
N HIS A 551 -6.77 -0.93 -12.79
CA HIS A 551 -5.74 -1.94 -12.51
C HIS A 551 -5.67 -3.06 -13.56
N VAL A 552 -6.79 -3.44 -14.19
CA VAL A 552 -6.78 -4.36 -15.34
C VAL A 552 -5.97 -3.75 -16.47
N LEU A 553 -6.24 -2.52 -16.87
CA LEU A 553 -5.51 -1.88 -17.96
C LEU A 553 -4.02 -1.61 -17.63
N LEU A 554 -3.72 -1.29 -16.38
CA LEU A 554 -2.34 -1.20 -15.87
C LEU A 554 -1.63 -2.57 -15.79
N LEU A 555 -2.35 -3.68 -15.97
CA LEU A 555 -1.78 -5.01 -16.19
C LEU A 555 -1.66 -5.30 -17.69
N GLU A 556 -2.73 -5.10 -18.46
CA GLU A 556 -2.76 -5.48 -19.87
C GLU A 556 -1.84 -4.64 -20.76
N MET A 557 -1.86 -3.32 -20.61
CA MET A 557 -1.13 -2.42 -21.52
C MET A 557 0.40 -2.66 -21.48
N PRO A 558 1.06 -2.78 -20.31
CA PRO A 558 2.50 -3.07 -20.27
C PRO A 558 2.92 -4.33 -21.04
N TYR A 559 2.08 -5.38 -21.04
CA TYR A 559 2.33 -6.59 -21.83
C TYR A 559 2.38 -6.28 -23.32
N TRP A 560 1.34 -5.63 -23.85
CA TRP A 560 1.25 -5.28 -25.28
C TRP A 560 2.30 -4.23 -25.69
N LEU A 561 2.82 -3.46 -24.75
CA LEU A 561 3.92 -2.51 -24.94
C LEU A 561 5.32 -3.14 -24.85
N GLY A 562 5.40 -4.47 -24.80
CA GLY A 562 6.66 -5.21 -24.91
C GLY A 562 7.52 -5.22 -23.65
N MET A 563 6.88 -5.15 -22.47
CA MET A 563 7.56 -5.40 -21.19
C MET A 563 8.20 -6.80 -21.19
N PRO A 564 9.45 -6.95 -20.72
CA PRO A 564 10.08 -8.27 -20.56
C PRO A 564 9.24 -9.20 -19.68
N LEU A 565 9.10 -10.47 -20.04
CA LEU A 565 8.19 -11.40 -19.37
C LEU A 565 8.53 -11.64 -17.89
N GLU A 566 9.79 -11.52 -17.50
CA GLU A 566 10.20 -11.68 -16.10
C GLU A 566 9.74 -10.48 -15.24
N GLU A 567 9.92 -9.25 -15.72
CA GLU A 567 9.37 -8.04 -15.08
C GLU A 567 7.83 -8.10 -15.05
N PHE A 568 7.23 -8.55 -16.16
CA PHE A 568 5.78 -8.67 -16.27
C PHE A 568 5.21 -9.71 -15.29
N LYS A 569 5.93 -10.81 -15.03
CA LYS A 569 5.55 -11.79 -14.00
C LYS A 569 5.48 -11.15 -12.60
N GLN A 570 6.42 -10.27 -12.27
CA GLN A 570 6.38 -9.53 -11.00
C GLN A 570 5.17 -8.58 -10.94
N LEU A 571 4.84 -7.93 -12.07
CA LEU A 571 3.64 -7.10 -12.21
C LEU A 571 2.37 -7.92 -11.98
N VAL A 572 2.23 -9.11 -12.60
CA VAL A 572 1.10 -10.03 -12.41
C VAL A 572 0.94 -10.39 -10.93
N HIS A 573 2.01 -10.78 -10.25
CA HIS A 573 1.96 -11.11 -8.81
C HIS A 573 1.54 -9.91 -7.94
N ARG A 574 2.05 -8.71 -8.25
CA ARG A 574 1.66 -7.47 -7.56
C ARG A 574 0.17 -7.17 -7.76
N LYS A 575 -0.32 -7.22 -8.99
CA LYS A 575 -1.74 -6.98 -9.32
C LYS A 575 -2.64 -8.05 -8.70
N GLY A 576 -2.18 -9.30 -8.57
CA GLY A 576 -2.89 -10.36 -7.86
C GLY A 576 -3.11 -10.08 -6.37
N ARG A 577 -2.14 -9.46 -5.67
CA ARG A 577 -2.33 -9.00 -4.29
C ARG A 577 -3.40 -7.91 -4.20
N ILE A 578 -3.30 -6.90 -5.06
CA ILE A 578 -4.26 -5.79 -5.13
C ILE A 578 -5.67 -6.30 -5.41
N ALA A 579 -5.82 -7.25 -6.35
CA ALA A 579 -7.11 -7.83 -6.71
C ALA A 579 -7.81 -8.52 -5.53
N ARG A 580 -7.04 -9.21 -4.67
CA ARG A 580 -7.57 -9.82 -3.43
C ARG A 580 -7.92 -8.78 -2.38
N GLN A 581 -7.09 -7.74 -2.21
CA GLN A 581 -7.35 -6.62 -1.30
C GLN A 581 -8.64 -5.88 -1.68
N LEU A 582 -8.81 -5.57 -2.96
CA LEU A 582 -10.01 -4.90 -3.50
C LEU A 582 -11.23 -5.82 -3.63
N LYS A 583 -11.06 -7.15 -3.48
CA LYS A 583 -12.09 -8.16 -3.75
C LYS A 583 -12.72 -7.99 -5.15
N HIS A 584 -11.89 -7.70 -6.15
CA HIS A 584 -12.35 -7.37 -7.51
C HIS A 584 -12.20 -8.57 -8.46
N ASP A 585 -13.31 -9.30 -8.69
CA ASP A 585 -13.36 -10.53 -9.50
C ASP A 585 -12.76 -10.38 -10.90
N ASN A 586 -13.07 -9.29 -11.61
CA ASN A 586 -12.58 -9.07 -12.98
C ASN A 586 -11.05 -8.89 -13.03
N LEU A 587 -10.47 -8.23 -12.02
CA LEU A 587 -9.02 -8.08 -11.95
C LEU A 587 -8.36 -9.42 -11.64
N LEU A 588 -8.94 -10.24 -10.75
CA LEU A 588 -8.48 -11.60 -10.50
C LEU A 588 -8.52 -12.46 -11.76
N ALA A 589 -9.59 -12.35 -12.56
CA ALA A 589 -9.72 -13.04 -13.85
C ALA A 589 -8.56 -12.70 -14.79
N ASN A 590 -8.29 -11.41 -14.97
CA ASN A 590 -7.21 -10.94 -15.83
C ASN A 590 -5.83 -11.33 -15.31
N VAL A 591 -5.60 -11.26 -14.00
CA VAL A 591 -4.35 -11.76 -13.40
C VAL A 591 -4.13 -13.24 -13.76
N ALA A 592 -5.16 -14.09 -13.63
CA ALA A 592 -5.06 -15.51 -13.97
C ALA A 592 -4.80 -15.73 -15.49
N LEU A 593 -5.46 -14.96 -16.35
CA LEU A 593 -5.25 -15.01 -17.82
C LEU A 593 -3.78 -14.73 -18.17
N TYR A 594 -3.23 -13.63 -17.66
CA TYR A 594 -1.87 -13.21 -17.98
C TYR A 594 -0.81 -14.07 -17.26
N GLU A 595 -1.09 -14.60 -16.07
CA GLU A 595 -0.22 -15.57 -15.40
C GLU A 595 -0.06 -16.85 -16.22
N LYS A 596 -1.17 -17.39 -16.74
CA LYS A 596 -1.16 -18.56 -17.63
C LYS A 596 -0.41 -18.27 -18.92
N LEU A 597 -0.69 -17.14 -19.57
CA LEU A 597 -0.01 -16.70 -20.79
C LEU A 597 1.52 -16.66 -20.62
N VAL A 598 1.99 -16.02 -19.55
CA VAL A 598 3.43 -15.92 -19.25
C VAL A 598 4.04 -17.29 -19.01
N SER A 599 3.35 -18.14 -18.24
CA SER A 599 3.82 -19.50 -17.94
C SER A 599 3.99 -20.35 -19.20
N LEU A 600 3.05 -20.26 -20.14
CA LEU A 600 3.12 -20.94 -21.44
C LEU A 600 4.27 -20.39 -22.30
N LEU A 601 4.44 -19.07 -22.38
CA LEU A 601 5.51 -18.45 -23.16
C LEU A 601 6.91 -18.72 -22.58
N GLN A 602 7.02 -18.83 -21.25
CA GLN A 602 8.27 -19.20 -20.56
C GLN A 602 8.54 -20.72 -20.56
N GLY A 603 7.55 -21.55 -20.94
CA GLY A 603 7.70 -23.01 -21.01
C GLY A 603 7.72 -23.71 -19.64
N ARG A 604 6.98 -23.22 -18.65
CA ARG A 604 6.99 -23.72 -17.26
C ARG A 604 5.75 -24.54 -16.88
N GLU A 605 5.26 -25.43 -17.76
CA GLU A 605 4.25 -26.42 -17.36
C GLU A 605 4.90 -27.66 -16.71
N GLU A 606 4.21 -28.22 -15.72
CA GLU A 606 4.64 -29.24 -14.76
C GLU A 606 5.58 -30.33 -15.33
N GLY A 607 6.81 -30.36 -14.82
CA GLY A 607 7.64 -31.58 -14.78
C GLY A 607 8.22 -32.12 -16.09
N GLN A 608 8.19 -31.37 -17.21
CA GLN A 608 8.78 -31.82 -18.48
C GLN A 608 9.58 -30.69 -19.16
N THR A 609 10.64 -31.06 -19.90
CA THR A 609 11.40 -30.18 -20.82
C THR A 609 10.43 -29.31 -21.61
N PRO A 610 10.64 -27.98 -21.75
CA PRO A 610 9.67 -27.12 -22.40
C PRO A 610 9.38 -27.65 -23.80
N PRO A 611 8.19 -28.25 -24.05
CA PRO A 611 7.85 -28.61 -25.40
C PRO A 611 7.69 -27.29 -26.16
N GLY A 612 8.12 -27.22 -27.42
CA GLY A 612 7.95 -26.00 -28.21
C GLY A 612 6.51 -25.48 -28.11
N LEU A 613 6.31 -24.17 -28.28
CA LEU A 613 5.01 -23.51 -28.09
C LEU A 613 3.84 -24.16 -28.86
N GLN A 614 4.11 -24.97 -29.89
CA GLN A 614 3.15 -25.83 -30.60
C GLN A 614 2.39 -26.83 -29.70
N ALA A 615 3.02 -27.34 -28.63
CA ALA A 615 2.40 -28.30 -27.71
C ALA A 615 1.61 -27.62 -26.58
N ALA A 616 1.84 -26.33 -26.35
CA ALA A 616 1.14 -25.55 -25.33
C ALA A 616 -0.34 -25.47 -25.69
N ARG A 617 -1.21 -25.98 -24.82
CA ARG A 617 -2.66 -25.85 -24.97
C ARG A 617 -3.19 -24.84 -23.98
N TRP A 618 -3.98 -23.91 -24.48
CA TRP A 618 -4.84 -23.07 -23.65
C TRP A 618 -5.98 -23.94 -23.10
N GLN A 619 -5.75 -24.66 -22.00
CA GLN A 619 -6.78 -25.49 -21.35
C GLN A 619 -7.88 -24.60 -20.76
N GLU A 620 -9.14 -24.95 -21.01
CA GLU A 620 -10.31 -24.14 -20.67
C GLU A 620 -10.67 -24.12 -19.16
N SER A 621 -10.20 -25.09 -18.38
CA SER A 621 -10.69 -25.33 -17.02
C SER A 621 -10.21 -24.28 -16.01
N GLY A 622 -11.16 -23.60 -15.36
CA GLY A 622 -10.96 -22.61 -14.30
C GLY A 622 -10.98 -21.16 -14.78
N VAL A 623 -10.13 -20.80 -15.75
CA VAL A 623 -9.93 -19.39 -16.15
C VAL A 623 -11.11 -18.83 -16.95
N ARG A 624 -11.74 -19.65 -17.81
CA ARG A 624 -12.92 -19.26 -18.59
C ARG A 624 -14.15 -19.03 -17.69
N GLU A 625 -14.32 -19.83 -16.64
CA GLU A 625 -15.43 -19.67 -15.68
C GLU A 625 -15.31 -18.36 -14.90
N ILE A 626 -14.09 -17.98 -14.52
CA ILE A 626 -13.84 -16.71 -13.83
C ILE A 626 -14.12 -15.52 -14.79
N ALA A 627 -13.74 -15.63 -16.08
CA ALA A 627 -13.96 -14.59 -17.08
C ALA A 627 -15.43 -14.46 -17.55
N GLN A 628 -16.27 -15.49 -17.40
CA GLN A 628 -17.66 -15.48 -17.90
C GLN A 628 -18.55 -14.40 -17.27
N LYS A 629 -18.18 -13.87 -16.10
CA LYS A 629 -18.93 -12.82 -15.42
C LYS A 629 -18.76 -11.44 -16.07
N ASP A 630 -17.80 -11.25 -16.98
CA ASP A 630 -17.53 -9.98 -17.64
C ASP A 630 -17.23 -10.14 -19.14
N GLY A 631 -17.93 -9.35 -19.97
CA GLY A 631 -17.81 -9.44 -21.42
C GLY A 631 -16.44 -8.99 -21.95
N ALA A 632 -15.79 -8.02 -21.30
CA ALA A 632 -14.48 -7.53 -21.72
C ALA A 632 -13.37 -8.55 -21.39
N ALA A 633 -13.37 -9.12 -20.17
CA ALA A 633 -12.45 -10.18 -19.77
C ALA A 633 -12.55 -11.42 -20.66
N LEU A 634 -13.78 -11.83 -21.04
CA LEU A 634 -13.99 -12.95 -21.95
C LEU A 634 -13.55 -12.60 -23.39
N GLY A 635 -13.71 -11.34 -23.81
CA GLY A 635 -13.11 -10.80 -25.03
C GLY A 635 -11.59 -10.92 -25.02
N THR A 636 -10.92 -10.47 -23.95
CA THR A 636 -9.47 -10.62 -23.75
C THR A 636 -9.04 -12.09 -23.83
N TYR A 637 -9.73 -13.00 -23.14
CA TYR A 637 -9.46 -14.45 -23.20
C TYR A 637 -9.37 -14.96 -24.65
N HIS A 638 -10.36 -14.63 -25.48
CA HIS A 638 -10.37 -15.07 -26.88
C HIS A 638 -9.30 -14.41 -27.74
N ILE A 639 -8.88 -13.19 -27.40
CA ILE A 639 -7.76 -12.51 -28.06
C ILE A 639 -6.43 -13.18 -27.69
N LEU A 640 -6.23 -13.54 -26.43
CA LEU A 640 -5.04 -14.27 -25.98
C LEU A 640 -4.96 -15.67 -26.59
N ASP A 641 -6.11 -16.34 -26.73
CA ASP A 641 -6.23 -17.63 -27.43
C ASP A 641 -5.85 -17.52 -28.92
N LEU A 642 -6.38 -16.51 -29.63
CA LEU A 642 -5.97 -16.17 -31.00
C LEU A 642 -4.46 -15.91 -31.08
N TYR A 643 -3.94 -15.08 -30.18
CA TYR A 643 -2.56 -14.66 -30.16
C TYR A 643 -1.60 -15.84 -29.95
N LEU A 644 -1.88 -16.70 -28.97
CA LEU A 644 -1.03 -17.86 -28.68
C LEU A 644 -1.06 -18.89 -29.82
N ASN A 645 -2.25 -19.19 -30.35
CA ASN A 645 -2.34 -20.10 -31.50
C ASN A 645 -1.58 -19.56 -32.72
N TYR A 646 -1.61 -18.24 -32.94
CA TYR A 646 -0.82 -17.62 -33.99
C TYR A 646 0.69 -17.78 -33.75
N LEU A 647 1.20 -17.48 -32.55
CA LEU A 647 2.62 -17.63 -32.23
C LEU A 647 3.10 -19.08 -32.30
N ALA A 648 2.26 -20.03 -31.88
CA ALA A 648 2.52 -21.46 -31.97
C ALA A 648 2.59 -21.96 -33.43
N GLY A 649 2.02 -21.22 -34.39
CA GLY A 649 1.89 -21.65 -35.79
C GLY A 649 0.59 -22.41 -36.08
N ASN A 650 -0.32 -22.51 -35.11
CA ASN A 650 -1.63 -23.16 -35.21
C ASN A 650 -2.65 -22.21 -35.90
N TYR A 651 -2.37 -21.79 -37.13
CA TYR A 651 -3.12 -20.70 -37.79
C TYR A 651 -4.61 -21.00 -38.03
N ALA A 652 -4.99 -22.27 -38.22
CA ALA A 652 -6.39 -22.66 -38.34
C ALA A 652 -7.17 -22.40 -37.03
N ALA A 653 -6.62 -22.88 -35.90
CA ALA A 653 -7.19 -22.64 -34.57
C ALA A 653 -7.20 -21.15 -34.20
N ALA A 654 -6.18 -20.40 -34.62
CA ALA A 654 -6.13 -18.95 -34.48
C ALA A 654 -7.33 -18.25 -35.17
N LEU A 655 -7.69 -18.67 -36.39
CA LEU A 655 -8.87 -18.14 -37.09
C LEU A 655 -10.19 -18.52 -36.41
N GLU A 656 -10.30 -19.72 -35.85
CA GLU A 656 -11.48 -20.13 -35.07
C GLU A 656 -11.63 -19.28 -33.80
N ALA A 657 -10.53 -19.02 -33.08
CA ALA A 657 -10.52 -18.13 -31.94
C ALA A 657 -10.93 -16.70 -32.31
N ALA A 658 -10.48 -16.20 -33.47
CA ALA A 658 -10.85 -14.87 -33.95
C ALA A 658 -12.36 -14.72 -34.22
N GLU A 659 -13.04 -15.78 -34.66
CA GLU A 659 -14.49 -15.74 -34.87
C GLU A 659 -15.27 -15.59 -33.55
N ARG A 660 -14.75 -16.11 -32.43
CA ARG A 660 -15.35 -15.96 -31.09
C ARG A 660 -15.27 -14.54 -30.56
N VAL A 661 -14.23 -13.78 -30.91
CA VAL A 661 -14.04 -12.39 -30.45
C VAL A 661 -15.14 -11.45 -30.95
N TYR A 662 -15.73 -11.70 -32.13
CA TYR A 662 -16.74 -10.80 -32.70
C TYR A 662 -17.98 -10.63 -31.82
N SER A 663 -18.37 -11.65 -31.05
CA SER A 663 -19.49 -11.60 -30.09
C SER A 663 -19.24 -10.63 -28.93
N PHE A 664 -17.97 -10.32 -28.64
CA PHE A 664 -17.56 -9.47 -27.53
C PHE A 664 -17.02 -8.11 -28.00
N MET A 665 -17.03 -7.84 -29.30
CA MET A 665 -16.47 -6.62 -29.87
C MET A 665 -17.06 -5.35 -29.23
N GLY A 666 -18.34 -5.36 -28.87
CA GLY A 666 -18.99 -4.22 -28.19
C GLY A 666 -18.44 -3.92 -26.79
N SER A 667 -17.88 -4.92 -26.10
CA SER A 667 -17.31 -4.77 -24.75
C SER A 667 -15.83 -4.38 -24.76
N ILE A 668 -15.10 -4.70 -25.83
CA ILE A 668 -13.66 -4.39 -25.95
C ILE A 668 -13.37 -3.17 -26.83
N GLN A 669 -14.40 -2.62 -27.49
CA GLN A 669 -14.22 -1.53 -28.46
C GLN A 669 -13.57 -0.31 -27.82
N GLY A 670 -12.50 0.18 -28.45
CA GLY A 670 -11.81 1.39 -28.00
C GLY A 670 -10.66 1.14 -27.02
N PHE A 671 -10.56 -0.05 -26.42
CA PHE A 671 -9.36 -0.44 -25.67
C PHE A 671 -8.23 -0.86 -26.61
N LEU A 672 -6.98 -0.72 -26.16
CA LEU A 672 -5.79 -1.09 -26.94
C LEU A 672 -5.81 -2.57 -27.38
N VAL A 673 -6.32 -3.47 -26.54
CA VAL A 673 -6.44 -4.91 -26.83
C VAL A 673 -7.28 -5.19 -28.08
N SER A 674 -8.26 -4.32 -28.38
CA SER A 674 -9.03 -4.44 -29.62
C SER A 674 -8.14 -4.24 -30.85
N ALA A 675 -7.19 -3.30 -30.82
CA ALA A 675 -6.25 -3.10 -31.91
C ALA A 675 -5.34 -4.33 -32.14
N GLU A 676 -4.98 -5.03 -31.06
CA GLU A 676 -4.22 -6.29 -31.13
C GLU A 676 -5.03 -7.39 -31.82
N PHE A 677 -6.35 -7.48 -31.55
CA PHE A 677 -7.22 -8.39 -32.30
C PHE A 677 -7.19 -8.12 -33.81
N PHE A 678 -7.34 -6.85 -34.24
CA PHE A 678 -7.30 -6.51 -35.67
C PHE A 678 -5.97 -6.93 -36.31
N PHE A 679 -4.87 -6.74 -35.59
CA PHE A 679 -3.52 -7.08 -36.03
C PHE A 679 -3.33 -8.60 -36.16
N TYR A 680 -3.54 -9.37 -35.07
CA TYR A 680 -3.32 -10.82 -35.09
C TYR A 680 -4.32 -11.58 -35.95
N HIS A 681 -5.58 -11.12 -36.06
CA HIS A 681 -6.53 -11.72 -36.98
C HIS A 681 -6.08 -11.52 -38.44
N ALA A 682 -5.59 -10.33 -38.81
CA ALA A 682 -5.07 -10.11 -40.15
C ALA A 682 -3.83 -10.97 -40.45
N LEU A 683 -2.92 -11.12 -39.48
CA LEU A 683 -1.77 -12.02 -39.61
C LEU A 683 -2.17 -13.49 -39.74
N ALA A 684 -3.10 -13.98 -38.92
CA ALA A 684 -3.61 -15.35 -39.01
C ALA A 684 -4.26 -15.63 -40.38
N ILE A 685 -5.02 -14.65 -40.91
CA ILE A 685 -5.57 -14.73 -42.28
C ILE A 685 -4.43 -14.85 -43.30
N ALA A 686 -3.39 -14.02 -43.20
CA ALA A 686 -2.30 -14.02 -44.16
C ALA A 686 -1.48 -15.31 -44.14
N ALA A 687 -1.24 -15.86 -42.94
CA ALA A 687 -0.51 -17.09 -42.73
C ALA A 687 -1.26 -18.32 -43.29
N TYR A 688 -2.59 -18.40 -43.08
CA TYR A 688 -3.41 -19.54 -43.52
C TYR A 688 -4.08 -19.33 -44.90
N PHE A 689 -3.82 -18.20 -45.58
CA PHE A 689 -4.59 -17.78 -46.75
C PHE A 689 -4.61 -18.80 -47.89
N ARG A 690 -3.51 -19.52 -48.11
CA ARG A 690 -3.35 -20.48 -49.21
C ARG A 690 -4.11 -21.79 -48.95
N GLU A 691 -4.19 -22.21 -47.70
CA GLU A 691 -4.86 -23.43 -47.23
C GLU A 691 -6.40 -23.29 -47.16
N LEU A 692 -6.90 -22.05 -47.15
CA LEU A 692 -8.34 -21.78 -47.09
C LEU A 692 -9.09 -22.23 -48.36
N PRO A 693 -10.30 -22.83 -48.22
CA PRO A 693 -11.20 -23.08 -49.34
C PRO A 693 -11.54 -21.80 -50.13
N ALA A 694 -11.81 -21.93 -51.43
CA ALA A 694 -12.13 -20.81 -52.32
C ALA A 694 -13.19 -19.81 -51.77
N PRO A 695 -14.35 -20.23 -51.24
CA PRO A 695 -15.33 -19.30 -50.67
C PRO A 695 -14.81 -18.58 -49.41
N ALA A 696 -14.07 -19.29 -48.55
CA ALA A 696 -13.46 -18.73 -47.35
C ALA A 696 -12.38 -17.69 -47.70
N ARG A 697 -11.55 -17.94 -48.74
CA ARG A 697 -10.54 -16.98 -49.22
C ARG A 697 -11.14 -15.62 -49.61
N ARG A 698 -12.31 -15.59 -50.26
CA ARG A 698 -12.96 -14.32 -50.63
C ARG A 698 -13.41 -13.54 -49.40
N ARG A 699 -14.01 -14.23 -48.42
CA ARG A 699 -14.43 -13.64 -47.13
C ARG A 699 -13.23 -13.08 -46.38
N HIS A 700 -12.22 -13.90 -46.12
CA HIS A 700 -11.04 -13.51 -45.35
C HIS A 700 -10.20 -12.44 -46.06
N ARG A 701 -10.13 -12.43 -47.40
CA ARG A 701 -9.50 -11.32 -48.14
C ARG A 701 -10.18 -9.97 -47.84
N ARG A 702 -11.52 -9.92 -47.80
CA ARG A 702 -12.25 -8.69 -47.45
C ARG A 702 -11.97 -8.25 -46.02
N ILE A 703 -11.95 -9.20 -45.08
CA ILE A 703 -11.65 -8.95 -43.67
C ILE A 703 -10.23 -8.39 -43.54
N PHE A 704 -9.23 -9.06 -44.12
CA PHE A 704 -7.83 -8.60 -44.14
C PHE A 704 -7.69 -7.17 -44.67
N HIS A 705 -8.33 -6.84 -45.80
CA HIS A 705 -8.27 -5.48 -46.36
C HIS A 705 -9.02 -4.44 -45.50
N LYS A 706 -10.04 -4.85 -44.74
CA LYS A 706 -10.71 -3.98 -43.78
C LYS A 706 -9.77 -3.68 -42.60
N HIS A 707 -9.17 -4.72 -42.03
CA HIS A 707 -8.23 -4.62 -40.92
C HIS A 707 -6.99 -3.80 -41.29
N LEU A 708 -6.37 -4.08 -42.44
CA LEU A 708 -5.22 -3.31 -42.94
C LEU A 708 -5.53 -1.81 -43.10
N ARG A 709 -6.72 -1.46 -43.63
CA ARG A 709 -7.14 -0.05 -43.74
C ARG A 709 -7.34 0.60 -42.37
N GLN A 710 -7.89 -0.15 -41.41
CA GLN A 710 -8.09 0.35 -40.06
C GLN A 710 -6.76 0.58 -39.33
N VAL A 711 -5.84 -0.38 -39.39
CA VAL A 711 -4.50 -0.25 -38.78
C VAL A 711 -3.71 0.87 -39.47
N LYS A 712 -3.82 1.03 -40.80
CA LYS A 712 -3.23 2.18 -41.51
C LYS A 712 -3.79 3.52 -41.01
N LYS A 713 -5.10 3.59 -40.77
CA LYS A 713 -5.74 4.79 -40.22
C LYS A 713 -5.17 5.11 -38.84
N TRP A 714 -5.04 4.13 -37.95
CA TRP A 714 -4.43 4.34 -36.64
C TRP A 714 -2.96 4.76 -36.71
N ALA A 715 -2.17 4.13 -37.59
CA ALA A 715 -0.78 4.50 -37.83
C ALA A 715 -0.60 5.93 -38.35
N SER A 716 -1.61 6.50 -39.02
CA SER A 716 -1.57 7.91 -39.44
C SER A 716 -1.82 8.91 -38.30
N PHE A 717 -2.42 8.47 -37.19
CA PHE A 717 -2.67 9.31 -36.01
C PHE A 717 -1.62 9.11 -34.91
N CYS A 718 -1.16 7.88 -34.69
CA CYS A 718 -0.08 7.56 -33.77
C CYS A 718 0.85 6.49 -34.40
N PRO A 719 1.86 6.90 -35.17
CA PRO A 719 2.81 5.98 -35.79
C PRO A 719 3.58 5.16 -34.74
N GLU A 720 3.88 5.74 -33.58
CA GLU A 720 4.62 5.09 -32.49
C GLU A 720 3.95 3.78 -32.05
N ASN A 721 2.60 3.77 -31.96
CA ASN A 721 1.84 2.61 -31.51
C ASN A 721 1.52 1.60 -32.62
N PHE A 722 1.40 2.05 -33.87
CA PHE A 722 0.74 1.27 -34.93
C PHE A 722 1.50 1.18 -36.25
N ALA A 723 2.55 1.95 -36.50
CA ALA A 723 3.28 1.92 -37.77
C ALA A 723 3.91 0.55 -38.05
N HIS A 724 4.59 -0.04 -37.06
CA HIS A 724 5.17 -1.37 -37.18
C HIS A 724 4.12 -2.46 -37.52
N LYS A 725 2.92 -2.37 -36.93
CA LYS A 725 1.79 -3.27 -37.25
C LYS A 725 1.30 -3.07 -38.68
N TYR A 726 1.16 -1.81 -39.12
CA TYR A 726 0.76 -1.50 -40.49
C TYR A 726 1.77 -2.03 -41.51
N TRP A 727 3.07 -1.75 -41.31
CA TRP A 727 4.13 -2.17 -42.20
C TRP A 727 4.21 -3.69 -42.30
N LEU A 728 4.06 -4.41 -41.19
CA LEU A 728 4.08 -5.87 -41.20
C LEU A 728 2.89 -6.46 -41.97
N LEU A 729 1.68 -5.92 -41.78
CA LEU A 729 0.51 -6.35 -42.56
C LEU A 729 0.64 -5.98 -44.04
N ALA A 730 1.26 -4.84 -44.36
CA ALA A 730 1.54 -4.44 -45.73
C ALA A 730 2.57 -5.38 -46.38
N ALA A 731 3.60 -5.81 -45.65
CA ALA A 731 4.59 -6.79 -46.11
C ALA A 731 3.92 -8.14 -46.43
N GLU A 732 3.05 -8.63 -45.54
CA GLU A 732 2.27 -9.85 -45.75
C GLU A 732 1.33 -9.74 -46.97
N LYS A 733 0.72 -8.57 -47.19
CA LYS A 733 -0.06 -8.30 -48.40
C LYS A 733 0.80 -8.38 -49.66
N ALA A 734 1.96 -7.72 -49.67
CA ALA A 734 2.88 -7.74 -50.80
C ALA A 734 3.40 -9.16 -51.08
N ARG A 735 3.71 -9.94 -50.04
CA ARG A 735 4.05 -11.38 -50.13
C ARG A 735 2.93 -12.19 -50.80
N LEU A 736 1.69 -12.03 -50.35
CA LEU A 736 0.55 -12.76 -50.91
C LEU A 736 0.24 -12.39 -52.36
N GLU A 737 0.57 -11.16 -52.76
CA GLU A 737 0.35 -10.63 -54.11
C GLU A 737 1.59 -10.80 -55.03
N GLY A 738 2.68 -11.39 -54.53
CA GLY A 738 3.89 -11.67 -55.31
C GLY A 738 4.78 -10.44 -55.58
N ARG A 739 4.58 -9.32 -54.87
CA ARG A 739 5.40 -8.11 -55.00
C ARG A 739 6.63 -8.20 -54.10
N VAL A 740 7.65 -8.88 -54.60
CA VAL A 740 8.84 -9.29 -53.81
C VAL A 740 9.63 -8.10 -53.26
N GLU A 741 10.05 -7.16 -54.12
CA GLU A 741 10.88 -6.02 -53.69
C GLU A 741 10.18 -5.13 -52.66
N GLU A 742 8.87 -4.92 -52.84
CA GLU A 742 8.06 -4.17 -51.88
C GLU A 742 8.00 -4.88 -50.53
N ALA A 743 7.77 -6.21 -50.53
CA ALA A 743 7.72 -7.00 -49.30
C ALA A 743 9.03 -6.95 -48.51
N MET A 744 10.19 -7.02 -49.20
CA MET A 744 11.52 -6.95 -48.57
C MET A 744 11.69 -5.66 -47.75
N GLY A 745 11.43 -4.51 -48.36
CA GLY A 745 11.55 -3.21 -47.68
C GLY A 745 10.50 -3.00 -46.59
N LEU A 746 9.31 -3.57 -46.73
CA LEU A 746 8.25 -3.44 -45.73
C LEU A 746 8.51 -4.26 -44.45
N TYR A 747 9.09 -5.46 -44.55
CA TYR A 747 9.48 -6.24 -43.37
C TYR A 747 10.56 -5.53 -42.54
N ASP A 748 11.58 -5.00 -43.21
CA ASP A 748 12.67 -4.26 -42.56
C ASP A 748 12.15 -3.02 -41.82
N ARG A 749 11.32 -2.21 -42.49
CA ARG A 749 10.63 -1.06 -41.86
C ARG A 749 9.76 -1.45 -40.68
N ALA A 750 9.09 -2.61 -40.73
CA ALA A 750 8.28 -3.08 -39.63
C ALA A 750 9.13 -3.44 -38.41
N ALA A 751 10.24 -4.15 -38.61
CA ALA A 751 11.17 -4.51 -37.56
C ALA A 751 11.85 -3.28 -36.93
N GLN A 752 12.33 -2.34 -37.76
CA GLN A 752 12.93 -1.09 -37.30
C GLN A 752 11.94 -0.25 -36.49
N SER A 753 10.73 -0.03 -37.02
CA SER A 753 9.70 0.75 -36.33
C SER A 753 9.30 0.12 -34.98
N ALA A 754 9.25 -1.21 -34.89
CA ALA A 754 8.96 -1.90 -33.62
C ALA A 754 10.10 -1.71 -32.62
N GLN A 755 11.35 -1.76 -33.08
CA GLN A 755 12.54 -1.55 -32.24
C GLN A 755 12.59 -0.12 -31.68
N GLU A 756 12.43 0.89 -32.54
CA GLU A 756 12.48 2.31 -32.18
C GLU A 756 11.45 2.66 -31.09
N ASN A 757 10.29 2.00 -31.10
CA ASN A 757 9.20 2.25 -30.16
C ASN A 757 9.12 1.23 -29.00
N GLY A 758 10.07 0.28 -28.93
CA GLY A 758 10.21 -0.68 -27.83
C GLY A 758 9.22 -1.85 -27.84
N TYR A 759 8.59 -2.18 -28.97
CA TYR A 759 7.70 -3.33 -29.13
C TYR A 759 8.48 -4.63 -29.41
N ARG A 760 9.17 -5.14 -28.38
CA ARG A 760 10.11 -6.28 -28.48
C ARG A 760 9.53 -7.51 -29.19
N GLN A 761 8.31 -7.89 -28.81
CA GLN A 761 7.62 -9.06 -29.37
C GLN A 761 7.24 -8.85 -30.84
N ASN A 762 6.87 -7.62 -31.23
CA ASN A 762 6.53 -7.31 -32.62
C ASN A 762 7.78 -7.17 -33.51
N GLN A 763 8.91 -6.70 -32.95
CA GLN A 763 10.20 -6.73 -33.63
C GLN A 763 10.60 -8.18 -33.94
N ALA A 764 10.59 -9.05 -32.92
CA ALA A 764 10.92 -10.46 -33.08
C ALA A 764 10.01 -11.16 -34.11
N LEU A 765 8.71 -10.86 -34.07
CA LEU A 765 7.73 -11.38 -35.02
C LEU A 765 7.96 -10.87 -36.46
N ALA A 766 8.29 -9.58 -36.63
CA ALA A 766 8.60 -9.03 -37.93
C ALA A 766 9.84 -9.70 -38.54
N CYS A 767 10.88 -9.93 -37.74
CA CYS A 767 12.07 -10.66 -38.15
C CYS A 767 11.76 -12.13 -38.47
N GLU A 768 10.91 -12.82 -37.69
CA GLU A 768 10.49 -14.20 -37.98
C GLU A 768 9.76 -14.29 -39.33
N LEU A 769 8.82 -13.39 -39.61
CA LEU A 769 8.09 -13.37 -40.87
C LEU A 769 8.98 -12.98 -42.06
N ALA A 770 9.91 -12.05 -41.87
CA ALA A 770 10.94 -11.73 -42.86
C ALA A 770 11.78 -12.97 -43.20
N ALA A 771 12.28 -13.69 -42.18
CA ALA A 771 13.06 -14.90 -42.37
C ALA A 771 12.28 -15.97 -43.17
N LYS A 772 11.01 -16.24 -42.79
CA LYS A 772 10.13 -17.15 -43.53
C LYS A 772 9.94 -16.73 -44.98
N PHE A 773 9.79 -15.42 -45.23
CA PHE A 773 9.68 -14.88 -46.58
C PHE A 773 10.96 -15.08 -47.39
N TYR A 774 12.14 -14.72 -46.86
CA TYR A 774 13.42 -14.93 -47.54
C TYR A 774 13.73 -16.41 -47.80
N LEU A 775 13.34 -17.31 -46.89
CA LEU A 775 13.42 -18.76 -47.12
C LEU A 775 12.55 -19.21 -48.30
N SER A 776 11.34 -18.67 -48.42
CA SER A 776 10.44 -18.98 -49.54
C SER A 776 10.99 -18.54 -50.91
N LEU A 777 11.94 -17.59 -50.91
CA LEU A 777 12.67 -17.14 -52.10
C LEU A 777 14.01 -17.89 -52.32
N GLY A 778 14.39 -18.80 -51.42
CA GLY A 778 15.69 -19.50 -51.45
C GLY A 778 16.88 -18.66 -50.96
N LEU A 779 16.66 -17.46 -50.42
CA LEU A 779 17.71 -16.53 -49.96
C LEU A 779 18.17 -16.84 -48.53
N LYS A 780 18.74 -18.04 -48.33
CA LYS A 780 19.08 -18.59 -47.00
C LYS A 780 19.98 -17.70 -46.15
N LYS A 781 20.98 -17.02 -46.74
CA LYS A 781 21.91 -16.15 -46.00
C LYS A 781 21.20 -14.97 -45.34
N VAL A 782 20.30 -14.31 -46.09
CA VAL A 782 19.52 -13.17 -45.58
C VAL A 782 18.48 -13.65 -44.57
N ALA A 783 17.83 -14.78 -44.86
CA ALA A 783 16.88 -15.39 -43.93
C ALA A 783 17.51 -15.71 -42.56
N ARG A 784 18.75 -16.20 -42.55
CA ARG A 784 19.49 -16.51 -41.32
C ARG A 784 19.67 -15.27 -40.44
N THR A 785 20.07 -14.13 -41.00
CA THR A 785 20.23 -12.88 -40.23
C THR A 785 18.93 -12.47 -39.54
N TYR A 786 17.81 -12.46 -40.27
CA TYR A 786 16.51 -12.15 -39.67
C TYR A 786 16.07 -13.20 -38.64
N LEU A 787 16.40 -14.48 -38.85
CA LEU A 787 16.08 -15.55 -37.92
C LEU A 787 16.88 -15.43 -36.61
N GLU A 788 18.16 -15.04 -36.69
CA GLU A 788 19.01 -14.72 -35.54
C GLU A 788 18.44 -13.56 -34.73
N ASP A 789 18.02 -12.48 -35.41
CA ASP A 789 17.37 -11.34 -34.76
C ASP A 789 16.05 -11.72 -34.09
N ALA A 790 15.23 -12.56 -34.73
CA ALA A 790 14.01 -13.10 -34.14
C ALA A 790 14.30 -13.94 -32.89
N PHE A 791 15.28 -14.85 -32.98
CA PHE A 791 15.72 -15.70 -31.88
C PHE A 791 16.18 -14.88 -30.67
N HIS A 792 17.09 -13.92 -30.88
CA HIS A 792 17.55 -13.04 -29.81
C HIS A 792 16.44 -12.11 -29.30
N GLY A 793 15.55 -11.65 -30.18
CA GLY A 793 14.38 -10.85 -29.82
C GLY A 793 13.44 -11.59 -28.86
N TYR A 794 13.01 -12.81 -29.22
CA TYR A 794 12.17 -13.64 -28.35
C TYR A 794 12.87 -14.02 -27.04
N ARG A 795 14.18 -14.30 -27.08
CA ARG A 795 14.97 -14.58 -25.88
C ARG A 795 15.06 -13.37 -24.95
N ARG A 796 15.35 -12.17 -25.46
CA ARG A 796 15.36 -10.92 -24.67
C ARG A 796 13.98 -10.57 -24.11
N TRP A 797 12.93 -10.87 -24.85
CA TRP A 797 11.56 -10.70 -24.36
C TRP A 797 11.22 -11.73 -23.26
N GLY A 798 11.81 -12.93 -23.31
CA GLY A 798 11.65 -14.00 -22.33
C GLY A 798 10.73 -15.14 -22.77
N ALA A 799 10.32 -15.18 -24.04
CA ALA A 799 9.42 -16.20 -24.60
C ALA A 799 10.18 -17.49 -24.95
N LEU A 800 10.71 -18.18 -23.94
CA LEU A 800 11.59 -19.34 -24.09
C LEU A 800 10.93 -20.52 -24.83
N ALA A 801 9.63 -20.74 -24.68
CA ALA A 801 8.91 -21.79 -25.42
C ALA A 801 8.89 -21.51 -26.94
N LYS A 802 8.83 -20.22 -27.33
CA LYS A 802 8.92 -19.80 -28.74
C LYS A 802 10.35 -19.90 -29.26
N VAL A 803 11.34 -19.60 -28.42
CA VAL A 803 12.77 -19.82 -28.73
C VAL A 803 13.05 -21.31 -28.98
N GLY A 804 12.54 -22.19 -28.12
CA GLY A 804 12.64 -23.65 -28.29
C GLY A 804 11.97 -24.14 -29.58
N GLN A 805 10.81 -23.58 -29.93
CA GLN A 805 10.17 -23.85 -31.22
C GLN A 805 11.04 -23.42 -32.41
N LEU A 806 11.63 -22.21 -32.40
CA LEU A 806 12.50 -21.77 -33.51
C LEU A 806 13.73 -22.65 -33.69
N LEU A 807 14.33 -23.13 -32.58
CA LEU A 807 15.45 -24.07 -32.63
C LEU A 807 15.05 -25.42 -33.24
N ALA A 808 13.85 -25.90 -32.93
CA ALA A 808 13.32 -27.13 -33.51
C ALA A 808 13.01 -26.97 -35.01
N ASP A 809 12.35 -25.88 -35.39
CA ASP A 809 11.87 -25.63 -36.76
C ASP A 809 13.04 -25.28 -37.74
N TYR A 810 14.13 -24.68 -37.24
CA TYR A 810 15.21 -24.13 -38.07
C TYR A 810 16.63 -24.51 -37.62
N ARG A 811 16.79 -25.69 -37.01
CA ARG A 811 18.05 -26.18 -36.43
C ARG A 811 19.26 -25.95 -37.32
N ASP A 812 19.16 -26.32 -38.61
CA ASP A 812 20.26 -26.23 -39.58
C ASP A 812 20.75 -24.80 -39.86
N LEU A 813 19.88 -23.80 -39.66
CA LEU A 813 20.21 -22.38 -39.87
C LEU A 813 20.71 -21.69 -38.60
N LEU A 814 20.38 -22.23 -37.42
CA LEU A 814 20.74 -21.68 -36.11
C LEU A 814 21.93 -22.39 -35.43
N ALA A 815 22.36 -23.55 -35.93
CA ALA A 815 23.41 -24.39 -35.34
C ALA A 815 24.78 -23.70 -35.19
N GLU A 816 25.12 -22.74 -36.04
CA GLU A 816 26.39 -21.98 -35.97
C GLU A 816 26.32 -20.72 -35.07
N VAL A 817 25.13 -20.36 -34.60
CA VAL A 817 24.88 -19.19 -33.73
C VAL A 817 25.05 -19.56 -32.26
N ILE A 818 24.97 -20.86 -31.98
CA ILE A 818 25.23 -21.47 -30.67
C ILE A 818 26.75 -21.70 -30.60
N PRO A 819 27.48 -21.11 -29.62
CA PRO A 819 28.91 -21.35 -29.47
C PRO A 819 29.23 -22.85 -29.39
N PRO A 820 30.31 -23.35 -30.03
CA PRO A 820 30.70 -24.74 -29.96
C PRO A 820 31.15 -25.06 -28.53
N GLY A 821 30.23 -25.67 -27.79
CA GLY A 821 30.32 -25.99 -26.37
C GLY A 821 29.02 -26.61 -25.86
N GLU A 822 27.89 -26.36 -26.54
CA GLU A 822 26.58 -26.91 -26.18
C GLU A 822 26.08 -28.05 -27.11
N THR A 823 26.88 -28.49 -28.10
CA THR A 823 26.51 -29.59 -29.00
C THR A 823 27.61 -30.64 -29.09
N GLY A 824 27.74 -31.47 -28.06
CA GLY A 824 28.46 -32.74 -28.13
C GLY A 824 27.51 -33.88 -28.51
N GLU A 825 27.73 -34.50 -29.67
CA GLU A 825 27.07 -35.75 -30.04
C GLU A 825 27.45 -36.87 -29.06
N GLY A 826 26.45 -37.46 -28.40
CA GLY A 826 26.62 -38.67 -27.61
C GLY A 826 25.66 -38.79 -26.43
N GLY A 827 24.47 -39.37 -26.68
CA GLY A 827 23.70 -40.14 -25.70
C GLY A 827 23.21 -39.45 -24.42
N SER A 828 21.91 -39.19 -24.37
CA SER A 828 21.07 -39.37 -23.17
C SER A 828 21.65 -38.88 -21.83
N ARG A 829 21.67 -37.57 -21.59
CA ARG A 829 21.66 -37.00 -20.22
C ARG A 829 20.68 -35.83 -20.13
N PRO A 830 19.92 -35.68 -19.03
CA PRO A 830 18.83 -34.72 -18.95
C PRO A 830 19.37 -33.29 -18.89
N VAL A 831 18.64 -32.37 -19.51
CA VAL A 831 18.84 -30.93 -19.49
C VAL A 831 18.41 -30.37 -18.12
N GLU A 832 19.19 -30.66 -17.08
CA GLU A 832 19.08 -30.01 -15.76
C GLU A 832 20.23 -29.03 -15.48
N GLU A 833 21.36 -29.11 -16.21
CA GLU A 833 22.52 -28.24 -15.94
C GLU A 833 22.52 -26.91 -16.71
N ALA A 834 21.62 -26.69 -17.66
CA ALA A 834 21.49 -25.41 -18.38
C ALA A 834 20.85 -24.28 -17.53
N ALA A 835 20.38 -24.58 -16.32
CA ALA A 835 19.90 -23.59 -15.34
C ALA A 835 21.00 -23.08 -14.39
N GLY A 836 22.22 -23.63 -14.46
CA GLY A 836 23.31 -23.33 -13.51
C GLY A 836 24.23 -22.16 -13.87
N LEU A 837 24.33 -21.79 -15.16
CA LEU A 837 25.29 -20.78 -15.63
C LEU A 837 24.61 -19.45 -16.02
N LEU A 838 23.91 -18.85 -15.06
CA LEU A 838 23.74 -17.39 -15.03
C LEU A 838 24.91 -16.80 -14.23
N VAL A 839 26.08 -16.71 -14.85
CA VAL A 839 27.05 -15.68 -14.46
C VAL A 839 26.54 -14.39 -15.11
N PRO A 840 26.13 -13.37 -14.35
CA PRO A 840 25.81 -12.08 -14.95
C PRO A 840 27.09 -11.55 -15.60
N LYS A 841 27.00 -11.05 -16.84
CA LYS A 841 28.08 -10.23 -17.40
C LYS A 841 28.33 -9.09 -16.41
N ALA A 842 29.57 -8.99 -15.94
CA ALA A 842 30.06 -7.88 -15.13
C ALA A 842 29.78 -6.57 -15.87
N GLY A 843 28.71 -5.87 -15.45
CA GLY A 843 28.21 -4.67 -16.12
C GLY A 843 26.79 -4.26 -15.72
N GLU A 844 25.91 -5.20 -15.37
CA GLU A 844 24.49 -4.88 -15.02
C GLU A 844 24.16 -4.95 -13.51
N ALA A 845 25.14 -5.29 -12.65
CA ALA A 845 24.95 -5.37 -11.20
C ALA A 845 25.24 -4.05 -10.45
N ALA A 846 25.06 -2.89 -11.09
CA ALA A 846 25.26 -1.58 -10.47
C ALA A 846 23.95 -0.96 -9.94
N SER A 847 23.05 -1.77 -9.36
CA SER A 847 21.98 -1.26 -8.51
C SER A 847 21.89 -2.05 -7.22
N GLY A 848 22.13 -1.38 -6.08
CA GLY A 848 22.18 -1.99 -4.75
C GLY A 848 20.90 -2.70 -4.30
N VAL A 849 19.77 -2.51 -5.01
CA VAL A 849 18.46 -3.07 -4.69
C VAL A 849 18.34 -4.56 -5.08
N GLY A 850 18.96 -4.98 -6.19
CA GLY A 850 18.93 -6.39 -6.63
C GLY A 850 19.76 -7.33 -5.74
N MET A 851 20.85 -6.81 -5.17
CA MET A 851 21.76 -7.58 -4.32
C MET A 851 21.16 -7.83 -2.92
N LEU A 852 20.41 -6.87 -2.37
CA LEU A 852 19.65 -7.00 -1.12
C LEU A 852 18.47 -8.00 -1.22
N GLN A 853 17.75 -8.02 -2.35
CA GLN A 853 16.70 -9.00 -2.58
C GLN A 853 17.25 -10.44 -2.69
N TRP A 854 18.40 -10.59 -3.36
CA TRP A 854 19.06 -11.88 -3.48
C TRP A 854 19.63 -12.35 -2.12
N ALA A 855 20.26 -11.44 -1.36
CA ALA A 855 20.71 -11.72 0.00
C ALA A 855 19.56 -12.12 0.93
N GLY A 856 18.39 -11.48 0.81
CA GLY A 856 17.18 -11.84 1.54
C GLY A 856 16.64 -13.22 1.16
N ALA A 857 16.68 -13.59 -0.13
CA ALA A 857 16.27 -14.91 -0.59
C ALA A 857 17.25 -16.02 -0.15
N ALA A 858 18.56 -15.76 -0.21
CA ALA A 858 19.59 -16.68 0.26
C ALA A 858 19.54 -16.85 1.79
N ALA A 859 19.34 -15.77 2.54
CA ALA A 859 19.13 -15.83 3.99
C ALA A 859 17.86 -16.61 4.37
N ALA A 860 16.76 -16.42 3.63
CA ALA A 860 15.52 -17.17 3.85
C ALA A 860 15.64 -18.66 3.49
N ALA A 861 16.48 -19.02 2.50
CA ALA A 861 16.78 -20.42 2.17
C ALA A 861 17.63 -21.06 3.27
N MET A 862 18.68 -20.38 3.75
CA MET A 862 19.54 -20.86 4.84
C MET A 862 18.80 -20.96 6.18
N ALA A 863 17.85 -20.06 6.46
CA ALA A 863 17.05 -20.09 7.69
C ALA A 863 16.09 -21.30 7.78
N ARG A 864 15.88 -22.03 6.66
CA ARG A 864 15.04 -23.25 6.63
C ARG A 864 15.85 -24.52 6.86
N GLU A 865 17.18 -24.47 6.76
CA GLU A 865 18.04 -25.62 6.95
C GLU A 865 18.25 -25.88 8.46
N THR A 866 17.83 -27.06 8.92
CA THR A 866 17.90 -27.46 10.34
C THR A 866 19.14 -28.29 10.66
N GLU A 867 19.89 -28.76 9.66
CA GLU A 867 21.13 -29.54 9.82
C GLU A 867 22.35 -28.67 9.49
N ILE A 868 23.35 -28.64 10.38
CA ILE A 868 24.52 -27.76 10.26
C ILE A 868 25.35 -28.03 9.00
N GLU A 869 25.47 -29.29 8.60
CA GLU A 869 26.20 -29.71 7.42
C GLU A 869 25.54 -29.19 6.13
N LYS A 870 24.20 -29.29 6.05
CA LYS A 870 23.41 -28.75 4.93
C LYS A 870 23.42 -27.23 4.91
N LEU A 871 23.44 -26.59 6.08
CA LEU A 871 23.56 -25.13 6.19
C LEU A 871 24.91 -24.64 5.65
N PHE A 872 26.02 -25.31 6.00
CA PHE A 872 27.35 -24.97 5.51
C PHE A 872 27.48 -25.18 4.00
N ASP A 873 26.92 -26.27 3.47
CA ASP A 873 26.92 -26.52 2.03
C ASP A 873 26.05 -25.49 1.28
N ALA A 874 24.87 -25.18 1.79
CA ALA A 874 23.98 -24.16 1.23
C ALA A 874 24.61 -22.77 1.23
N PHE A 875 25.33 -22.40 2.29
CA PHE A 875 26.11 -21.16 2.31
C PHE A 875 27.16 -21.15 1.23
N LEU A 876 27.98 -22.19 1.15
CA LEU A 876 29.11 -22.27 0.25
C LEU A 876 28.64 -22.19 -1.21
N ALA A 877 27.59 -22.94 -1.56
CA ALA A 877 26.96 -22.90 -2.88
C ALA A 877 26.46 -21.49 -3.26
N ASN A 878 25.78 -20.82 -2.34
CA ASN A 878 25.26 -19.47 -2.58
C ASN A 878 26.38 -18.42 -2.65
N ALA A 879 27.36 -18.47 -1.76
CA ALA A 879 28.51 -17.57 -1.77
C ALA A 879 29.35 -17.72 -3.05
N MET A 880 29.59 -18.96 -3.51
CA MET A 880 30.25 -19.23 -4.78
C MET A 880 29.47 -18.63 -5.96
N LYS A 881 28.14 -18.72 -5.94
CA LYS A 881 27.29 -18.14 -6.98
C LYS A 881 27.33 -16.60 -7.01
N ILE A 882 27.37 -15.94 -5.85
CA ILE A 882 27.52 -14.47 -5.77
C ILE A 882 28.88 -14.02 -6.31
N LEU A 883 29.94 -14.69 -5.83
CA LEU A 883 31.32 -14.33 -6.13
C LEU A 883 31.75 -14.79 -7.52
N GLY A 884 30.98 -15.69 -8.16
CA GLY A 884 31.38 -16.38 -9.38
C GLY A 884 32.60 -17.27 -9.17
N ALA A 885 32.77 -17.85 -7.98
CA ALA A 885 33.88 -18.74 -7.65
C ALA A 885 33.66 -20.14 -8.22
N ASP A 886 34.70 -20.77 -8.75
CA ASP A 886 34.65 -22.16 -9.25
C ASP A 886 35.06 -23.18 -8.17
N LYS A 887 35.71 -22.70 -7.10
CA LYS A 887 36.01 -23.47 -5.89
C LYS A 887 35.72 -22.65 -4.62
N GLY A 888 35.23 -23.33 -3.60
CA GLY A 888 34.92 -22.76 -2.30
C GLY A 888 35.18 -23.75 -1.17
N TYR A 889 35.63 -23.24 -0.03
CA TYR A 889 35.97 -24.03 1.15
C TYR A 889 35.57 -23.29 2.43
N LEU A 890 35.01 -24.04 3.39
CA LEU A 890 34.70 -23.55 4.73
C LEU A 890 35.62 -24.22 5.74
N ILE A 891 36.39 -23.42 6.47
CA ILE A 891 37.38 -23.87 7.45
C ILE A 891 36.98 -23.35 8.83
N MET A 892 36.83 -24.22 9.81
CA MET A 892 36.41 -23.85 11.17
C MET A 892 37.55 -24.06 12.17
N GLU A 893 37.59 -23.22 13.19
CA GLU A 893 38.56 -23.33 14.27
C GLU A 893 37.98 -24.21 15.39
N LYS A 894 38.58 -25.37 15.61
CA LYS A 894 38.23 -26.31 16.69
C LYS A 894 39.44 -26.47 17.60
N GLY A 895 39.42 -25.82 18.76
CA GLY A 895 40.61 -25.76 19.63
C GLY A 895 41.56 -24.63 19.21
N ASP A 896 42.85 -24.96 19.01
CA ASP A 896 43.88 -24.07 18.42
C ASP A 896 44.29 -24.58 17.02
N GLU A 897 43.47 -25.45 16.40
CA GLU A 897 43.69 -26.05 15.08
C GLU A 897 42.54 -25.74 14.10
N LEU A 898 42.85 -25.68 12.81
CA LEU A 898 41.89 -25.37 11.73
C LEU A 898 41.49 -26.65 10.98
N PHE A 899 40.19 -26.83 10.78
CA PHE A 899 39.61 -27.99 10.10
C PHE A 899 38.77 -27.57 8.90
N VAL A 900 38.92 -28.26 7.77
CA VAL A 900 38.05 -28.09 6.59
C VAL A 900 36.75 -28.85 6.85
N GLU A 901 35.64 -28.13 7.01
CA GLU A 901 34.32 -28.73 7.30
C GLU A 901 33.53 -29.04 6.03
N THR A 902 33.68 -28.21 5.00
CA THR A 902 33.02 -28.44 3.71
C THR A 902 33.83 -27.82 2.57
N ALA A 903 33.73 -28.44 1.39
CA ALA A 903 34.41 -28.04 0.18
C ALA A 903 33.51 -28.27 -1.04
N ARG A 904 33.51 -27.31 -1.96
CA ARG A 904 32.85 -27.42 -3.27
C ARG A 904 33.83 -27.04 -4.37
N GLU A 905 34.03 -27.95 -5.31
CA GLU A 905 34.72 -27.70 -6.58
C GLU A 905 33.84 -28.20 -7.73
N ASN A 906 33.86 -27.55 -8.89
CA ASN A 906 33.15 -28.03 -10.08
C ASN A 906 33.57 -29.49 -10.38
N HIS A 907 32.65 -30.42 -10.09
CA HIS A 907 32.74 -31.89 -10.26
C HIS A 907 33.32 -32.75 -9.12
N ARG A 908 33.44 -32.24 -7.88
CA ARG A 908 33.65 -33.10 -6.70
C ARG A 908 33.01 -32.49 -5.45
N GLU A 909 31.99 -33.16 -4.90
CA GLU A 909 31.46 -32.88 -3.56
C GLU A 909 32.19 -33.79 -2.57
N LEU A 910 32.80 -33.22 -1.53
CA LEU A 910 33.20 -33.99 -0.37
C LEU A 910 31.93 -34.26 0.47
N PRO A 911 31.65 -35.51 0.85
CA PRO A 911 30.46 -35.80 1.67
C PRO A 911 30.56 -35.06 2.99
N ALA A 912 29.50 -34.33 3.33
CA ALA A 912 29.31 -33.71 4.64
C ALA A 912 29.43 -34.79 5.73
N GLY A 913 30.43 -34.68 6.60
CA GLY A 913 30.49 -35.53 7.81
C GLY A 913 31.87 -35.74 8.46
N GLU A 914 33.00 -35.60 7.76
CA GLU A 914 34.33 -35.76 8.39
C GLU A 914 35.22 -34.52 8.18
N ALA A 915 35.35 -33.72 9.25
CA ALA A 915 36.22 -32.55 9.28
C ALA A 915 37.69 -32.97 9.20
N VAL A 916 38.43 -32.48 8.20
CA VAL A 916 39.85 -32.84 7.97
C VAL A 916 40.76 -31.73 8.48
N PRO A 917 41.82 -32.01 9.27
CA PRO A 917 42.80 -31.00 9.65
C PRO A 917 43.39 -30.30 8.43
N LEU A 918 43.50 -28.96 8.48
CA LEU A 918 44.06 -28.16 7.37
C LEU A 918 45.46 -28.64 6.96
N GLU A 919 46.23 -29.22 7.89
CA GLU A 919 47.57 -29.73 7.59
C GLU A 919 47.59 -30.94 6.67
N GLU A 920 46.56 -31.76 6.71
CA GLU A 920 46.42 -32.97 5.90
C GLU A 920 45.74 -32.68 4.56
N PHE A 921 45.23 -31.46 4.37
CA PHE A 921 44.56 -31.03 3.14
C PHE A 921 45.54 -30.42 2.13
N ALA A 922 45.80 -31.12 1.01
CA ALA A 922 46.83 -30.76 0.04
C ALA A 922 46.41 -29.64 -0.96
N LEU A 923 45.11 -29.33 -1.07
CA LEU A 923 44.56 -28.50 -2.16
C LEU A 923 44.15 -27.07 -1.73
N LEU A 924 44.86 -26.47 -0.76
CA LEU A 924 44.55 -25.12 -0.27
C LEU A 924 45.80 -24.27 0.04
N PRO A 925 45.74 -22.93 -0.14
CA PRO A 925 46.83 -22.03 0.22
C PRO A 925 46.84 -21.77 1.73
N LYS A 926 47.56 -22.63 2.46
CA LYS A 926 47.62 -22.63 3.93
C LYS A 926 48.10 -21.30 4.50
N THR A 927 49.02 -20.61 3.83
CA THR A 927 49.56 -19.34 4.34
C THR A 927 48.52 -18.22 4.30
N VAL A 928 47.68 -18.18 3.26
CA VAL A 928 46.59 -17.20 3.12
C VAL A 928 45.53 -17.47 4.19
N ILE A 929 45.10 -18.73 4.34
CA ILE A 929 44.08 -19.11 5.32
C ILE A 929 44.54 -18.79 6.75
N ARG A 930 45.78 -19.15 7.12
CA ARG A 930 46.33 -18.84 8.45
C ARG A 930 46.50 -17.35 8.69
N TYR A 931 46.87 -16.58 7.66
CA TYR A 931 46.96 -15.13 7.80
C TYR A 931 45.59 -14.53 8.13
N VAL A 932 44.55 -14.89 7.38
CA VAL A 932 43.19 -14.41 7.61
C VAL A 932 42.67 -14.88 8.98
N ALA A 933 42.87 -16.14 9.35
CA ALA A 933 42.47 -16.67 10.65
C ALA A 933 43.13 -15.91 11.83
N ARG A 934 44.42 -15.53 11.69
CA ARG A 934 45.18 -14.88 12.78
C ARG A 934 44.97 -13.36 12.85
N THR A 935 44.85 -12.71 11.71
CA THR A 935 44.78 -11.24 11.61
C THR A 935 43.36 -10.72 11.56
N LEU A 936 42.41 -11.58 11.16
CA LEU A 936 41.02 -11.23 10.84
C LEU A 936 40.90 -10.19 9.72
N GLU A 937 41.97 -10.01 8.93
CA GLU A 937 41.95 -9.17 7.75
C GLU A 937 41.55 -10.01 6.54
N THR A 938 40.57 -9.52 5.77
CA THR A 938 40.17 -10.16 4.51
C THR A 938 41.27 -10.04 3.47
N VAL A 939 41.63 -11.15 2.83
CA VAL A 939 42.59 -11.17 1.73
C VAL A 939 41.85 -11.38 0.42
N ALA A 940 41.98 -10.45 -0.53
CA ALA A 940 41.37 -10.54 -1.84
C ALA A 940 42.39 -10.18 -2.93
N PHE A 941 42.67 -11.13 -3.81
CA PHE A 941 43.53 -10.96 -4.98
C PHE A 941 42.69 -11.06 -6.25
N GLN A 942 42.75 -10.03 -7.08
CA GLN A 942 42.10 -10.00 -8.38
C GLN A 942 43.02 -10.50 -9.51
N ARG A 943 44.34 -10.47 -9.26
CA ARG A 943 45.38 -10.89 -10.20
C ARG A 943 46.63 -11.39 -9.48
N ARG A 944 47.47 -12.14 -10.19
CA ARG A 944 48.68 -12.79 -9.67
C ARG A 944 49.72 -11.80 -9.12
N GLU A 945 49.82 -10.61 -9.69
CA GLU A 945 50.78 -9.59 -9.25
C GLU A 945 50.48 -9.06 -7.84
N GLN A 946 49.27 -9.30 -7.33
CA GLN A 946 48.81 -8.83 -6.03
C GLN A 946 49.12 -9.78 -4.87
N TRP A 947 49.64 -10.99 -5.14
CA TRP A 947 49.88 -12.00 -4.10
C TRP A 947 50.93 -11.59 -3.07
N GLY A 948 51.84 -10.67 -3.41
CA GLY A 948 52.82 -10.11 -2.47
C GLY A 948 53.54 -11.18 -1.64
N ILE A 949 53.43 -11.09 -0.32
CA ILE A 949 54.06 -12.02 0.65
C ILE A 949 53.52 -13.46 0.59
N PHE A 950 52.39 -13.69 -0.07
CA PHE A 950 51.77 -15.02 -0.22
C PHE A 950 52.22 -15.75 -1.48
N ALA A 951 53.01 -15.11 -2.36
CA ALA A 951 53.52 -15.72 -3.58
C ALA A 951 54.44 -16.94 -3.33
N VAL A 952 54.93 -17.11 -2.11
CA VAL A 952 55.78 -18.23 -1.66
C VAL A 952 54.96 -19.45 -1.20
N ASP A 953 53.62 -19.35 -1.16
CA ASP A 953 52.75 -20.47 -0.83
C ASP A 953 52.82 -21.55 -1.94
N PRO A 954 53.14 -22.81 -1.61
CA PRO A 954 53.28 -23.88 -2.59
C PRO A 954 52.03 -24.07 -3.47
N TYR A 955 50.83 -23.90 -2.90
CA TYR A 955 49.58 -24.06 -3.64
C TYR A 955 49.39 -22.96 -4.67
N LEU A 956 49.60 -21.69 -4.27
CA LEU A 956 49.48 -20.56 -5.20
C LEU A 956 50.54 -20.62 -6.31
N ALA A 957 51.73 -21.13 -6.02
CA ALA A 957 52.79 -21.34 -7.01
C ALA A 957 52.44 -22.42 -8.04
N GLU A 958 51.83 -23.52 -7.60
CA GLU A 958 51.50 -24.68 -8.43
C GLU A 958 50.21 -24.49 -9.26
N PHE A 959 49.10 -24.09 -8.63
CA PHE A 959 47.78 -24.03 -9.27
C PHE A 959 47.46 -22.68 -9.90
N ALA A 960 48.16 -21.63 -9.48
CA ALA A 960 48.07 -20.28 -10.01
C ALA A 960 46.65 -19.71 -10.30
N PRO A 961 45.76 -19.66 -9.28
CA PRO A 961 44.39 -19.17 -9.45
C PRO A 961 44.35 -17.72 -9.94
N LYS A 962 43.36 -17.36 -10.76
CA LYS A 962 43.27 -16.02 -11.38
C LYS A 962 42.71 -14.97 -10.43
N SER A 963 41.74 -15.34 -9.60
CA SER A 963 41.21 -14.52 -8.51
C SER A 963 41.10 -15.37 -7.25
N VAL A 964 41.45 -14.81 -6.09
CA VAL A 964 41.34 -15.48 -4.77
C VAL A 964 40.70 -14.53 -3.76
N VAL A 965 39.80 -15.03 -2.92
CA VAL A 965 39.31 -14.29 -1.75
C VAL A 965 39.16 -15.19 -0.53
N CYS A 966 39.65 -14.69 0.61
CA CYS A 966 39.66 -15.42 1.86
C CYS A 966 39.16 -14.48 2.97
N LEU A 967 38.08 -14.88 3.63
CA LEU A 967 37.26 -14.06 4.53
C LEU A 967 37.24 -14.65 5.94
N PRO A 968 37.42 -13.85 7.01
CA PRO A 968 37.20 -14.33 8.36
C PRO A 968 35.70 -14.48 8.63
N LEU A 969 35.33 -15.53 9.35
CA LEU A 969 33.97 -15.75 9.82
C LEU A 969 33.89 -15.31 11.28
N LEU A 970 33.08 -14.27 11.53
CA LEU A 970 32.99 -13.59 12.82
C LEU A 970 31.58 -13.66 13.40
N PHE A 971 31.44 -13.97 14.69
CA PHE A 971 30.20 -13.86 15.44
C PHE A 971 30.34 -12.80 16.53
N GLN A 972 29.55 -11.72 16.48
CA GLN A 972 29.66 -10.59 17.42
C GLN A 972 31.13 -10.12 17.63
N GLY A 973 31.92 -10.11 16.56
CA GLY A 973 33.34 -9.72 16.58
C GLY A 973 34.33 -10.81 17.02
N ILE A 974 33.87 -12.04 17.27
CA ILE A 974 34.68 -13.18 17.67
C ILE A 974 34.92 -14.10 16.46
N PRO A 975 36.18 -14.43 16.12
CA PRO A 975 36.46 -15.35 15.03
C PRO A 975 36.14 -16.80 15.40
N TYR A 976 35.58 -17.53 14.45
CA TYR A 976 35.27 -18.94 14.62
C TYR A 976 35.63 -19.79 13.38
N GLY A 977 36.12 -19.17 12.32
CA GLY A 977 36.54 -19.84 11.09
C GLY A 977 36.93 -18.88 9.97
N VAL A 978 37.15 -19.44 8.79
CA VAL A 978 37.54 -18.74 7.55
C VAL A 978 36.82 -19.39 6.37
N ALA A 979 36.35 -18.57 5.42
CA ALA A 979 35.84 -19.03 4.13
C ALA A 979 36.82 -18.65 3.01
N TYR A 980 37.21 -19.62 2.20
CA TYR A 980 38.13 -19.44 1.06
C TYR A 980 37.41 -19.69 -0.25
N PHE A 981 37.60 -18.82 -1.24
CA PHE A 981 37.05 -18.94 -2.58
C PHE A 981 38.10 -18.59 -3.63
N GLU A 982 38.08 -19.29 -4.74
CA GLU A 982 38.91 -18.94 -5.90
C GLU A 982 38.16 -19.07 -7.22
N ASN A 983 38.68 -18.40 -8.24
CA ASN A 983 38.32 -18.63 -9.63
C ASN A 983 39.59 -18.91 -10.44
N SER A 984 39.64 -20.08 -11.07
CA SER A 984 40.81 -20.55 -11.84
C SER A 984 40.84 -19.99 -13.26
N ILE A 985 39.75 -19.41 -13.76
CA ILE A 985 39.54 -19.03 -15.17
C ILE A 985 39.58 -17.50 -15.37
N LEU A 986 38.91 -16.72 -14.51
CA LEU A 986 38.66 -15.30 -14.69
C LEU A 986 39.35 -14.44 -13.62
N PRO A 987 40.19 -13.45 -14.01
CA PRO A 987 40.70 -12.42 -13.10
C PRO A 987 39.67 -11.31 -12.88
N GLY A 988 39.69 -10.65 -11.72
CA GLY A 988 38.91 -9.42 -11.49
C GLY A 988 37.44 -9.61 -11.10
N LEU A 989 37.06 -10.78 -10.56
CA LEU A 989 35.66 -11.12 -10.28
C LEU A 989 35.13 -10.63 -8.92
N PHE A 990 35.98 -10.45 -7.91
CA PHE A 990 35.49 -10.23 -6.53
C PHE A 990 35.31 -8.74 -6.23
N GLY A 991 34.22 -8.13 -6.69
CA GLY A 991 33.89 -6.73 -6.41
C GLY A 991 33.57 -6.47 -4.92
N ALA A 992 33.78 -5.23 -4.45
CA ALA A 992 33.56 -4.85 -3.05
C ALA A 992 32.10 -5.10 -2.58
N ASP A 993 31.11 -4.80 -3.43
CA ASP A 993 29.69 -4.95 -3.10
C ASP A 993 29.27 -6.43 -2.93
N GLN A 994 29.80 -7.30 -3.81
CA GLN A 994 29.59 -8.75 -3.73
C GLN A 994 30.24 -9.33 -2.46
N LEU A 995 31.41 -8.80 -2.12
CA LEU A 995 32.15 -9.22 -0.93
C LEU A 995 31.44 -8.84 0.37
N GLU A 996 30.91 -7.63 0.47
CA GLU A 996 30.11 -7.19 1.62
C GLU A 996 28.83 -8.02 1.77
N THR A 997 28.22 -8.43 0.65
CA THR A 997 27.04 -9.30 0.68
C THR A 997 27.36 -10.69 1.24
N VAL A 998 28.49 -11.28 0.84
CA VAL A 998 28.94 -12.57 1.39
C VAL A 998 29.33 -12.45 2.87
N LYS A 999 29.95 -11.34 3.29
CA LYS A 999 30.23 -11.06 4.71
C LYS A 999 28.95 -10.97 5.53
N LEU A 1000 27.90 -10.35 5.00
CA LEU A 1000 26.60 -10.28 5.67
C LEU A 1000 25.99 -11.68 5.83
N MET A 1001 26.05 -12.53 4.79
CA MET A 1001 25.58 -13.92 4.86
C MET A 1001 26.38 -14.76 5.86
N ALA A 1002 27.71 -14.59 5.90
CA ALA A 1002 28.58 -15.26 6.86
C ALA A 1002 28.17 -14.94 8.32
N SER A 1003 27.79 -13.69 8.61
CA SER A 1003 27.31 -13.28 9.94
C SER A 1003 26.02 -13.98 10.37
N GLN A 1004 25.17 -14.40 9.44
CA GLN A 1004 23.88 -15.06 9.71
C GLN A 1004 24.05 -16.55 10.07
N ILE A 1005 25.03 -17.24 9.45
CA ILE A 1005 25.33 -18.66 9.75
C ILE A 1005 25.89 -18.82 11.14
N ALA A 1006 26.73 -17.88 11.53
CA ALA A 1006 27.30 -17.78 12.85
C ALA A 1006 26.21 -17.85 13.95
N TYR A 1007 25.10 -17.14 13.73
CA TYR A 1007 23.95 -17.10 14.64
C TYR A 1007 23.25 -18.47 14.74
N ILE A 1008 23.04 -19.16 13.62
CA ILE A 1008 22.35 -20.46 13.59
C ILE A 1008 23.21 -21.56 14.23
N ASN A 1009 24.52 -21.61 13.93
CA ASN A 1009 25.45 -22.56 14.55
C ASN A 1009 25.55 -22.33 16.07
N GLN A 1010 25.62 -21.08 16.53
CA GLN A 1010 25.74 -20.81 17.96
C GLN A 1010 24.46 -21.13 18.75
N VAL A 1011 23.28 -20.87 18.16
CA VAL A 1011 22.00 -21.30 18.75
C VAL A 1011 21.93 -22.84 18.82
N GLN A 1012 22.39 -23.55 17.79
CA GLN A 1012 22.46 -25.02 17.82
C GLN A 1012 23.49 -25.57 18.79
N SER A 1013 24.68 -24.97 18.89
CA SER A 1013 25.70 -25.32 19.88
C SER A 1013 25.20 -25.07 21.31
N TYR A 1014 24.47 -23.99 21.54
CA TYR A 1014 23.81 -23.68 22.82
C TYR A 1014 22.71 -24.69 23.15
N LEU A 1015 21.96 -25.16 22.16
CA LEU A 1015 20.93 -26.20 22.32
C LEU A 1015 21.53 -27.61 22.52
N MET A 1016 22.65 -27.92 21.86
CA MET A 1016 23.35 -29.21 21.97
C MET A 1016 24.17 -29.33 23.27
N HIS A 1017 24.68 -28.22 23.82
CA HIS A 1017 25.43 -28.21 25.08
C HIS A 1017 24.58 -28.05 26.34
N GLN A 1018 23.27 -27.84 26.25
CA GLN A 1018 22.35 -27.96 27.41
C GLN A 1018 21.99 -29.41 27.76
N GLY A 1019 22.50 -30.40 27.02
CA GLY A 1019 22.23 -31.83 27.22
C GLY A 1019 23.05 -32.52 28.32
N ASP A 1020 24.08 -31.90 28.91
CA ASP A 1020 24.90 -32.60 29.91
C ASP A 1020 25.30 -31.72 31.13
N LYS A 1021 24.56 -31.97 32.23
CA LYS A 1021 24.90 -31.84 33.67
C LYS A 1021 24.92 -30.44 34.35
N LEU A 1022 23.92 -30.27 35.24
CA LEU A 1022 23.88 -29.48 36.49
C LEU A 1022 25.11 -29.75 37.41
N PRO A 1023 25.51 -28.90 38.41
CA PRO A 1023 24.63 -28.13 39.33
C PRO A 1023 25.14 -26.74 39.85
N MET A 1024 24.30 -26.18 40.72
CA MET A 1024 24.36 -24.91 41.50
C MET A 1024 25.63 -24.55 42.30
N LYS A 1025 25.78 -23.22 42.50
CA LYS A 1025 26.40 -22.45 43.61
C LYS A 1025 27.93 -22.48 43.79
N GLY A 1026 28.55 -21.30 43.60
CA GLY A 1026 29.90 -20.96 44.06
C GLY A 1026 30.10 -19.43 44.08
N ASN A 1027 30.74 -18.94 45.13
CA ASN A 1027 30.87 -17.52 45.51
C ASN A 1027 32.03 -16.85 44.73
N ASP A 1028 31.77 -16.18 43.61
CA ASP A 1028 32.83 -15.54 42.81
C ASP A 1028 32.81 -14.01 42.98
N ARG A 1029 33.43 -13.50 44.06
CA ARG A 1029 34.04 -12.16 44.01
C ARG A 1029 35.44 -12.33 43.43
N LEU A 1030 35.81 -11.48 42.46
CA LEU A 1030 37.18 -11.41 41.93
C LEU A 1030 38.19 -11.35 43.08
N VAL A 1031 39.17 -12.25 43.09
CA VAL A 1031 40.27 -12.23 44.09
C VAL A 1031 41.06 -10.93 44.00
N GLU A 1032 41.16 -10.36 42.79
CA GLU A 1032 41.77 -9.07 42.53
C GLU A 1032 40.86 -8.25 41.59
N PRO A 1033 40.37 -7.07 41.99
CA PRO A 1033 39.43 -6.31 41.18
C PRO A 1033 40.08 -5.82 39.87
N LEU A 1034 39.25 -5.72 38.82
CA LEU A 1034 39.65 -5.08 37.58
C LEU A 1034 39.85 -3.59 37.83
N SER A 1035 40.96 -3.04 37.32
CA SER A 1035 41.15 -1.58 37.33
C SER A 1035 40.13 -0.90 36.42
N GLU A 1036 39.85 0.39 36.63
CA GLU A 1036 38.95 1.15 35.75
C GLU A 1036 39.35 1.05 34.27
N ARG A 1037 40.66 1.06 33.98
CA ARG A 1037 41.16 0.92 32.61
C ARG A 1037 40.91 -0.47 32.03
N GLU A 1038 41.02 -1.51 32.86
CA GLU A 1038 40.66 -2.89 32.47
C GLU A 1038 39.16 -3.06 32.29
N LEU A 1039 38.32 -2.36 33.06
CA LEU A 1039 36.87 -2.33 32.92
C LEU A 1039 36.41 -1.63 31.64
N GLU A 1040 37.03 -0.50 31.28
CA GLU A 1040 36.79 0.17 29.99
C GLU A 1040 37.18 -0.71 28.82
N VAL A 1041 38.37 -1.32 28.88
CA VAL A 1041 38.82 -2.28 27.87
C VAL A 1041 37.87 -3.47 27.80
N LEU A 1042 37.40 -4.00 28.94
CA LEU A 1042 36.43 -5.11 28.99
C LEU A 1042 35.06 -4.73 28.43
N ARG A 1043 34.57 -3.49 28.62
CA ARG A 1043 33.35 -2.97 27.99
C ARG A 1043 33.49 -2.84 26.48
N LEU A 1044 34.63 -2.34 26.01
CA LEU A 1044 34.90 -2.26 24.57
C LEU A 1044 35.11 -3.64 23.94
N ILE A 1045 35.68 -4.59 24.70
CA ILE A 1045 35.69 -6.02 24.32
C ILE A 1045 34.25 -6.53 24.17
N ALA A 1046 33.37 -6.23 25.14
CA ALA A 1046 31.98 -6.66 25.10
C ALA A 1046 31.17 -5.98 23.98
N ALA A 1047 31.58 -4.78 23.55
CA ALA A 1047 31.05 -4.08 22.39
C ALA A 1047 31.64 -4.57 21.05
N GLY A 1048 32.54 -5.56 21.06
CA GLY A 1048 33.03 -6.24 19.87
C GLY A 1048 34.20 -5.55 19.14
N LEU A 1049 34.80 -4.50 19.71
CA LEU A 1049 35.89 -3.77 19.05
C LEU A 1049 37.18 -4.59 18.99
N SER A 1050 37.94 -4.51 17.90
CA SER A 1050 39.26 -5.14 17.77
C SER A 1050 40.32 -4.49 18.68
N ASN A 1051 41.47 -5.13 18.88
CA ASN A 1051 42.55 -4.57 19.73
C ASN A 1051 43.10 -3.24 19.20
N LYS A 1052 43.03 -3.03 17.88
CA LYS A 1052 43.45 -1.78 17.24
C LYS A 1052 42.44 -0.66 17.49
N GLU A 1053 41.15 -0.96 17.39
CA GLU A 1053 40.09 0.01 17.66
C GLU A 1053 39.99 0.35 19.15
N ILE A 1054 40.24 -0.61 20.05
CA ILE A 1054 40.35 -0.34 21.49
C ILE A 1054 41.54 0.59 21.77
N ALA A 1055 42.67 0.32 21.12
CA ALA A 1055 43.88 1.12 21.25
C ALA A 1055 43.66 2.55 20.75
N GLU A 1056 43.03 2.73 19.59
CA GLU A 1056 42.68 4.04 19.03
C GLU A 1056 41.64 4.78 19.88
N ARG A 1057 40.61 4.08 20.37
CA ARG A 1057 39.51 4.70 21.12
C ARG A 1057 39.89 5.09 22.54
N LEU A 1058 40.87 4.41 23.13
CA LEU A 1058 41.41 4.72 24.45
C LEU A 1058 42.79 5.39 24.38
N ASP A 1059 43.19 5.91 23.22
CA ASP A 1059 44.47 6.59 22.97
C ASP A 1059 45.69 5.90 23.61
N MET A 1060 45.86 4.62 23.29
CA MET A 1060 46.97 3.79 23.76
C MET A 1060 47.55 2.94 22.62
N THR A 1061 48.70 2.31 22.84
CA THR A 1061 49.27 1.41 21.83
C THR A 1061 48.54 0.06 21.80
N VAL A 1062 48.53 -0.61 20.64
CA VAL A 1062 47.93 -1.95 20.49
C VAL A 1062 48.57 -2.98 21.45
N ASN A 1063 49.86 -2.84 21.76
CA ASN A 1063 50.54 -3.70 22.73
C ASN A 1063 50.08 -3.42 24.18
N THR A 1064 49.78 -2.16 24.51
CA THR A 1064 49.18 -1.79 25.80
C THR A 1064 47.77 -2.38 25.94
N ALA A 1065 46.94 -2.28 24.90
CA ALA A 1065 45.61 -2.88 24.88
C ALA A 1065 45.68 -4.42 25.04
N LYS A 1066 46.59 -5.10 24.33
CA LYS A 1066 46.85 -6.54 24.49
C LYS A 1066 47.26 -6.91 25.92
N THR A 1067 48.05 -6.05 26.57
CA THR A 1067 48.49 -6.28 27.95
C THR A 1067 47.32 -6.19 28.93
N HIS A 1068 46.45 -5.19 28.80
CA HIS A 1068 45.22 -5.09 29.61
C HIS A 1068 44.29 -6.28 29.38
N ILE A 1069 44.12 -6.72 28.13
CA ILE A 1069 43.30 -7.91 27.81
C ILE A 1069 43.88 -9.17 28.47
N ARG A 1070 45.20 -9.36 28.43
CA ARG A 1070 45.85 -10.50 29.09
C ARG A 1070 45.67 -10.45 30.61
N ASN A 1071 45.74 -9.27 31.22
CA ASN A 1071 45.52 -9.12 32.66
C ASN A 1071 44.05 -9.39 33.05
N ILE A 1072 43.10 -8.91 32.24
CA ILE A 1072 41.67 -9.21 32.39
C ILE A 1072 41.43 -10.73 32.35
N TYR A 1073 42.07 -11.42 31.40
CA TYR A 1073 41.98 -12.88 31.27
C TYR A 1073 42.55 -13.59 32.50
N GLY A 1074 43.70 -13.16 32.98
CA GLY A 1074 44.30 -13.69 34.21
C GLY A 1074 43.39 -13.48 35.43
N LYS A 1075 42.82 -12.28 35.61
CA LYS A 1075 41.96 -11.94 36.75
C LYS A 1075 40.59 -12.63 36.71
N LEU A 1076 40.03 -12.84 35.52
CA LEU A 1076 38.77 -13.59 35.33
C LEU A 1076 38.99 -15.10 35.20
N GLN A 1077 40.24 -15.58 35.22
CA GLN A 1077 40.65 -16.97 35.00
C GLN A 1077 40.09 -17.58 33.71
N VAL A 1078 40.20 -16.85 32.61
CA VAL A 1078 39.72 -17.24 31.28
C VAL A 1078 40.84 -17.10 30.27
N ASN A 1079 40.80 -17.86 29.18
CA ASN A 1079 41.87 -17.85 28.18
C ASN A 1079 41.43 -17.24 26.84
N ARG A 1080 40.15 -16.89 26.70
CA ARG A 1080 39.55 -16.43 25.44
C ARG A 1080 38.61 -15.24 25.66
N ARG A 1081 38.51 -14.37 24.64
CA ARG A 1081 37.75 -13.11 24.67
C ARG A 1081 36.28 -13.29 25.01
N VAL A 1082 35.66 -14.33 24.44
CA VAL A 1082 34.26 -14.68 24.68
C VAL A 1082 34.03 -15.05 26.14
N GLN A 1083 34.90 -15.91 26.66
CA GLN A 1083 34.84 -16.37 28.05
C GLN A 1083 35.00 -15.21 29.03
N ALA A 1084 35.84 -14.21 28.71
CA ALA A 1084 35.98 -13.02 29.52
C ALA A 1084 34.70 -12.19 29.61
N VAL A 1085 33.97 -11.99 28.49
CA VAL A 1085 32.70 -11.26 28.48
C VAL A 1085 31.61 -12.05 29.19
N GLU A 1086 31.53 -13.36 28.94
CA GLU A 1086 30.52 -14.21 29.53
C GLU A 1086 30.71 -14.37 31.04
N LYS A 1087 31.96 -14.63 31.48
CA LYS A 1087 32.32 -14.69 32.91
C LYS A 1087 32.08 -13.34 33.60
N ALA A 1088 32.39 -12.22 32.95
CA ALA A 1088 32.10 -10.89 33.49
C ALA A 1088 30.59 -10.59 33.60
N ARG A 1089 29.75 -11.02 32.65
CA ARG A 1089 28.27 -10.91 32.74
C ARG A 1089 27.69 -11.81 33.83
N GLN A 1090 28.19 -13.05 33.94
CA GLN A 1090 27.80 -13.97 35.01
C GLN A 1090 28.14 -13.42 36.40
N MET A 1091 29.29 -12.74 36.51
CA MET A 1091 29.74 -12.07 37.73
C MET A 1091 29.13 -10.67 37.93
N ARG A 1092 28.25 -10.21 37.03
CA ARG A 1092 27.60 -8.87 37.03
C ARG A 1092 28.59 -7.69 37.09
N ILE A 1093 29.75 -7.86 36.45
CA ILE A 1093 30.78 -6.81 36.27
C ILE A 1093 30.49 -5.96 35.02
N LEU A 1094 29.87 -6.59 34.01
CA LEU A 1094 29.40 -5.96 32.77
C LEU A 1094 27.87 -5.83 32.75
#